data_AF-A0AAP2YZQ8-F1
#
_entry.id   AF-A0AAP2YZQ8-F1
#
_cell.length_a   1.000
_cell.length_b   1.000
_cell.length_c   1.000
_cell.angle_alpha   90.00
_cell.angle_beta   90.00
_cell.angle_gamma   90.00
#
_symmetry.space_group_name_H-M   'P 1'
#
loop_
_entity.id
_entity.type
_entity.pdbx_description
1 polymer ?
#
loop_
_entity_poly.entity_id
_entity_poly.type
_entity_poly.pdbx_seq_one_letter_code
_entity_poly.pdbx_strand_id
1 'polypeptide(L)'
;MSHDRRTFLETVGAASIGSTLLVSSSSSAIAEEDPAFSPDDLDGLVGWYDASALELGDGGDVETWPDESGAGNDAWQDEPEHRPSYLEDGFAGIGPSVRFDGETGYLWAPLGDDVLGDLESGELVALLDPSDTDDISHLWLASPDIDGATGGWLSSSHNTSFTINDGEAAFALGKEGGNEDVIVGGSVEAGPNLIGAHWDETETKLRVGGGEVASGEYEASGDPDDRTVIGATAGGADRLLDGDIAELLYFDRELSTAERQRLESYLLAKWLPFVDVHEPTNVAPTSATLRGELPTLGEADSAEGYFEYRATSDTEWTTTDSQTLEEPGTFSHDVDGLSPQTSYEFRAVVESDVWGAIPSLLVAFETRVVTLDDPVDVTANAGTVRGELLTLGTADSATVSVEYREVPQAEWTAADDRQTLTEPGEFALELSGLTGRRIYDHRVVVETDAFGPVTSDDDLLVTESTSSGRSAANAPASKSAFDPDDGFADPAPWLDDETPVVTITEPTLEQFERAIDVDHERLVVFETSGVIDLGGEERWTPITKDRCYLAGQTAPSPGIAFVRGGVNVQADDCVIQHLRFFAGDAGRDDADWIPDSRTGDDTRNNVWDHCTTAWGIEQTLSVGYDTVDTTFTNNIVAEGLYDSVHEKGARAYGSLIGDRAKNVTLAGNIWAHNKDRNPRLKAGTESVVVNNVIYHFDDGTWMDDSTIASIVGNAYLRPTTDVPNVFSRNGDSPDAYVHDNDTDSDVAMVHDDVTQLEDRPLWPEGLEPIPSDDVLEHNLGNAGARPADRTPYEERLVQQIREREGDWIDSQTEVGGYPDYEVNTHTLNVPNGGTRAWLRRRSRQVEVGNG
;
A
#
# COMPACT_ATOMS: atom_id res chain seq x y z
N MET A 1 -9.33 -17.05 41.38
CA MET A 1 -9.94 -17.04 40.05
C MET A 1 -8.78 -16.86 39.09
N SER A 2 -8.58 -17.76 38.14
CA SER A 2 -7.44 -17.71 37.18
C SER A 2 -7.94 -17.87 35.75
N HIS A 3 -9.07 -17.23 35.43
CA HIS A 3 -9.78 -17.43 34.15
C HIS A 3 -9.64 -16.28 33.13
N ASP A 4 -9.01 -15.14 33.42
CA ASP A 4 -9.12 -13.98 32.49
C ASP A 4 -8.00 -13.80 31.45
N ARG A 5 -6.72 -14.05 31.78
CA ARG A 5 -5.62 -13.66 30.88
C ARG A 5 -5.40 -14.58 29.67
N ARG A 6 -5.72 -15.87 29.81
CA ARG A 6 -5.57 -16.86 28.72
C ARG A 6 -6.60 -16.65 27.61
N THR A 7 -7.83 -16.31 27.98
CA THR A 7 -8.91 -16.04 27.02
C THR A 7 -8.62 -14.77 26.22
N PHE A 8 -8.04 -13.75 26.84
CA PHE A 8 -7.65 -12.52 26.14
C PHE A 8 -6.63 -12.78 25.02
N LEU A 9 -5.55 -13.52 25.29
CA LEU A 9 -4.55 -13.87 24.26
C LEU A 9 -5.06 -14.88 23.22
N GLU A 10 -5.90 -15.86 23.61
CA GLU A 10 -6.53 -16.81 22.70
C GLU A 10 -7.58 -16.15 21.78
N THR A 11 -8.23 -15.07 22.23
CA THR A 11 -9.27 -14.33 21.47
C THR A 11 -8.65 -13.25 20.58
N VAL A 12 -7.70 -12.47 21.10
CA VAL A 12 -7.01 -11.38 20.35
C VAL A 12 -6.02 -11.95 19.33
N GLY A 13 -5.20 -12.93 19.74
CA GLY A 13 -4.18 -13.53 18.87
C GLY A 13 -4.75 -14.37 17.73
N ALA A 14 -5.98 -14.87 17.84
CA ALA A 14 -6.66 -15.57 16.75
C ALA A 14 -7.35 -14.62 15.76
N ALA A 15 -7.80 -13.44 16.22
CA ALA A 15 -8.57 -12.49 15.42
C ALA A 15 -7.70 -11.43 14.71
N SER A 16 -6.66 -10.88 15.34
CA SER A 16 -5.80 -9.86 14.71
C SER A 16 -4.72 -10.46 13.79
N ILE A 17 -4.25 -11.68 14.09
CA ILE A 17 -3.15 -12.35 13.36
C ILE A 17 -3.67 -13.25 12.22
N GLY A 18 -4.96 -13.64 12.28
CA GLY A 18 -5.59 -14.61 11.38
C GLY A 18 -5.72 -14.21 9.90
N SER A 19 -5.42 -12.96 9.53
CA SER A 19 -5.59 -12.46 8.16
C SER A 19 -4.30 -11.99 7.46
N THR A 20 -3.13 -11.95 8.13
CA THR A 20 -1.93 -11.31 7.54
C THR A 20 -0.68 -12.21 7.50
N LEU A 21 -0.65 -13.38 8.15
CA LEU A 21 0.52 -14.27 8.14
C LEU A 21 0.43 -15.47 7.18
N LEU A 22 -0.54 -15.47 6.26
CA LEU A 22 -0.65 -16.44 5.18
C LEU A 22 -0.63 -15.76 3.80
N VAL A 23 0.37 -14.91 3.53
CA VAL A 23 0.71 -14.48 2.16
C VAL A 23 2.23 -14.49 1.94
N SER A 24 2.62 -15.32 0.96
CA SER A 24 3.89 -15.45 0.22
C SER A 24 5.24 -15.42 0.95
N SER A 25 5.86 -16.60 0.97
CA SER A 25 7.30 -16.81 1.01
C SER A 25 7.98 -16.31 -0.29
N SER A 26 8.20 -15.00 -0.42
CA SER A 26 9.15 -14.40 -1.38
C SER A 26 9.13 -12.86 -1.24
N SER A 27 9.63 -12.35 -0.12
CA SER A 27 10.01 -10.94 0.02
C SER A 27 10.68 -10.78 1.38
N SER A 28 11.98 -10.45 1.39
CA SER A 28 12.69 -9.99 2.59
C SER A 28 12.34 -8.53 2.95
N ALA A 29 11.13 -8.07 2.62
CA ALA A 29 10.59 -6.80 3.06
C ALA A 29 9.24 -7.08 3.72
N ILE A 30 9.22 -6.93 5.05
CA ILE A 30 8.12 -6.68 6.03
C ILE A 30 8.57 -7.11 7.45
N ALA A 31 9.88 -7.26 7.67
CA ALA A 31 10.48 -7.40 9.00
C ALA A 31 11.55 -6.33 9.27
N GLU A 32 11.37 -5.12 8.73
CA GLU A 32 11.82 -3.97 9.50
C GLU A 32 10.65 -3.63 10.42
N GLU A 33 10.85 -3.88 11.72
CA GLU A 33 10.13 -3.10 12.74
C GLU A 33 10.20 -1.64 12.30
N ASP A 34 9.06 -0.99 12.09
CA ASP A 34 9.01 0.47 12.12
C ASP A 34 9.20 0.84 13.60
N PRO A 35 10.40 1.28 14.03
CA PRO A 35 10.68 1.48 15.45
C PRO A 35 10.05 2.77 15.98
N ALA A 36 9.16 3.41 15.21
CA ALA A 36 8.74 4.79 15.41
C ALA A 36 7.22 5.04 15.39
N PHE A 37 6.37 4.04 15.12
CA PHE A 37 4.92 4.29 15.09
C PHE A 37 4.37 4.66 16.48
N SER A 38 3.68 5.80 16.53
CA SER A 38 2.96 6.34 17.67
C SER A 38 1.53 6.68 17.24
N PRO A 39 0.52 6.60 18.12
CA PRO A 39 -0.86 6.91 17.76
C PRO A 39 -1.08 8.27 17.11
N ASP A 40 -0.28 9.28 17.45
CA ASP A 40 -0.31 10.63 16.85
C ASP A 40 0.26 10.70 15.42
N ASP A 41 0.83 9.61 14.90
CA ASP A 41 1.14 9.47 13.47
C ASP A 41 -0.12 9.24 12.62
N LEU A 42 -1.25 8.89 13.25
CA LEU A 42 -2.53 8.73 12.57
C LEU A 42 -3.31 10.05 12.60
N ASP A 43 -3.66 10.55 11.42
CA ASP A 43 -4.50 11.75 11.29
C ASP A 43 -5.82 11.58 12.06
N GLY A 44 -6.39 12.68 12.55
CA GLY A 44 -7.70 12.69 13.20
C GLY A 44 -7.72 12.24 14.66
N LEU A 45 -6.57 11.96 15.28
CA LEU A 45 -6.50 11.71 16.72
C LEU A 45 -6.81 13.00 17.50
N VAL A 46 -7.94 13.01 18.23
CA VAL A 46 -8.44 14.19 18.95
C VAL A 46 -8.44 14.03 20.47
N GLY A 47 -8.19 12.83 20.96
CA GLY A 47 -8.01 12.57 22.38
C GLY A 47 -7.21 11.29 22.59
N TRP A 48 -6.14 11.37 23.39
CA TRP A 48 -5.30 10.23 23.72
C TRP A 48 -4.93 10.28 25.20
N TYR A 49 -5.53 9.38 25.99
CA TYR A 49 -5.33 9.30 27.43
C TYR A 49 -4.60 8.01 27.76
N ASP A 50 -3.31 8.16 28.08
CA ASP A 50 -2.40 7.08 28.41
C ASP A 50 -2.10 7.07 29.91
N ALA A 51 -2.44 6.00 30.63
CA ALA A 51 -2.20 5.93 32.06
C ALA A 51 -0.70 5.94 32.39
N SER A 52 0.16 5.43 31.49
CA SER A 52 1.61 5.42 31.70
C SER A 52 2.26 6.81 31.62
N ALA A 53 1.54 7.82 31.09
CA ALA A 53 1.96 9.22 31.08
C ALA A 53 1.68 9.95 32.41
N LEU A 54 0.89 9.35 33.33
CA LEU A 54 0.57 9.96 34.61
C LEU A 54 1.77 9.90 35.57
N GLU A 55 2.29 11.07 35.96
CA GLU A 55 3.34 11.20 36.98
C GLU A 55 2.77 11.13 38.42
N LEU A 56 2.04 10.06 38.73
CA LEU A 56 1.45 9.78 40.06
C LEU A 56 2.07 8.52 40.68
N GLY A 57 1.96 8.38 42.00
CA GLY A 57 2.32 7.13 42.68
C GLY A 57 1.09 6.26 42.90
N ASP A 58 1.29 4.95 43.10
CA ASP A 58 0.22 3.98 43.32
C ASP A 58 -0.83 4.45 44.36
N GLY A 59 -2.10 4.42 43.96
CA GLY A 59 -3.26 4.91 44.72
C GLY A 59 -3.43 6.43 44.73
N GLY A 60 -2.72 7.18 43.88
CA GLY A 60 -2.82 8.63 43.78
C GLY A 60 -4.10 9.11 43.08
N ASP A 61 -4.72 10.19 43.56
CA ASP A 61 -5.93 10.75 42.94
C ASP A 61 -5.62 11.38 41.57
N VAL A 62 -6.33 10.94 40.53
CA VAL A 62 -6.23 11.50 39.17
C VAL A 62 -7.13 12.73 39.08
N GLU A 63 -6.55 13.90 39.34
CA GLU A 63 -7.21 15.20 39.15
C GLU A 63 -7.27 15.62 37.68
N THR A 64 -6.25 15.26 36.91
CA THR A 64 -6.12 15.54 35.49
C THR A 64 -5.47 14.34 34.82
N TRP A 65 -6.02 13.90 33.68
CA TRP A 65 -5.42 12.94 32.78
C TRP A 65 -5.00 13.69 31.51
N PRO A 66 -3.68 13.92 31.31
CA PRO A 66 -3.19 14.65 30.15
C PRO A 66 -3.62 14.02 28.83
N ASP A 67 -3.90 14.85 27.84
CA ASP A 67 -4.11 14.45 26.45
C ASP A 67 -2.78 14.47 25.67
N GLU A 68 -2.37 13.30 25.20
CA GLU A 68 -1.12 13.08 24.47
C GLU A 68 -1.28 13.26 22.95
N SER A 69 -2.50 13.48 22.43
CA SER A 69 -2.77 13.65 20.99
C SER A 69 -2.22 14.96 20.42
N GLY A 70 -1.87 15.90 21.29
CA GLY A 70 -1.51 17.27 20.91
C GLY A 70 -2.70 18.20 20.69
N ALA A 71 -3.95 17.72 20.82
CA ALA A 71 -5.17 18.54 20.74
C ALA A 71 -5.40 19.38 22.00
N GLY A 72 -4.81 19.00 23.13
CA GLY A 72 -4.90 19.73 24.41
C GLY A 72 -6.22 19.50 25.14
N ASN A 73 -6.84 18.35 24.90
CA ASN A 73 -8.12 17.94 25.43
C ASN A 73 -7.99 17.19 26.77
N ASP A 74 -7.22 17.74 27.72
CA ASP A 74 -6.97 17.09 29.02
C ASP A 74 -8.29 16.75 29.74
N ALA A 75 -8.40 15.52 30.25
CA ALA A 75 -9.53 15.11 31.08
C ALA A 75 -9.30 15.53 32.55
N TRP A 76 -10.35 15.88 33.31
CA TRP A 76 -10.21 16.43 34.66
C TRP A 76 -11.35 16.09 35.63
N GLN A 77 -11.07 16.19 36.93
CA GLN A 77 -12.08 16.10 37.99
C GLN A 77 -11.76 17.07 39.14
N ASP A 78 -12.56 18.13 39.25
CA ASP A 78 -12.40 19.18 40.25
C ASP A 78 -12.70 18.68 41.67
N GLU A 79 -13.67 17.77 41.82
CA GLU A 79 -14.17 17.30 43.12
C GLU A 79 -13.35 16.11 43.63
N PRO A 80 -12.59 16.24 44.75
CA PRO A 80 -11.70 15.17 45.21
C PRO A 80 -12.39 13.85 45.52
N GLU A 81 -13.63 13.88 46.01
CA GLU A 81 -14.44 12.68 46.26
C GLU A 81 -14.84 11.90 45.00
N HIS A 82 -14.64 12.46 43.81
CA HIS A 82 -14.99 11.85 42.51
C HIS A 82 -13.77 11.50 41.66
N ARG A 83 -12.55 11.74 42.15
CA ARG A 83 -11.33 11.46 41.38
C ARG A 83 -11.07 9.95 41.35
N PRO A 84 -10.88 9.34 40.17
CA PRO A 84 -10.40 7.97 40.09
C PRO A 84 -8.96 7.87 40.61
N SER A 85 -8.51 6.66 40.92
CA SER A 85 -7.16 6.44 41.46
C SER A 85 -6.22 5.88 40.41
N TYR A 86 -5.02 6.43 40.31
CA TYR A 86 -3.94 5.88 39.52
C TYR A 86 -3.37 4.64 40.21
N LEU A 87 -3.07 3.60 39.44
CA LEU A 87 -2.41 2.40 39.90
C LEU A 87 -1.22 2.09 39.02
N GLU A 88 -0.10 1.73 39.63
CA GLU A 88 1.14 1.41 38.89
C GLU A 88 1.03 0.06 38.15
N ASP A 89 0.30 -0.89 38.73
CA ASP A 89 0.09 -2.26 38.20
C ASP A 89 -1.42 -2.60 38.12
N GLY A 90 -2.27 -1.62 37.81
CA GLY A 90 -3.72 -1.82 37.85
C GLY A 90 -4.29 -2.57 36.66
N PHE A 91 -3.87 -2.24 35.44
CA PHE A 91 -4.40 -2.90 34.23
C PHE A 91 -3.83 -4.30 34.12
N ALA A 92 -4.70 -5.30 34.10
CA ALA A 92 -4.33 -6.70 34.09
C ALA A 92 -3.34 -7.07 35.20
N GLY A 93 -3.13 -6.27 36.27
CA GLY A 93 -2.14 -6.53 37.32
C GLY A 93 -0.67 -6.25 36.96
N ILE A 94 -0.38 -5.53 35.87
CA ILE A 94 0.94 -5.55 35.20
C ILE A 94 1.44 -4.21 34.69
N GLY A 95 0.57 -3.21 34.60
CA GLY A 95 0.90 -1.92 34.03
C GLY A 95 -0.05 -0.83 34.52
N PRO A 96 0.33 0.43 34.28
CA PRO A 96 -0.42 1.56 34.79
C PRO A 96 -1.89 1.56 34.36
N SER A 97 -2.78 1.94 35.27
CA SER A 97 -4.19 2.19 34.95
C SER A 97 -4.75 3.36 35.74
N VAL A 98 -5.88 3.87 35.25
CA VAL A 98 -6.78 4.70 36.02
C VAL A 98 -7.95 3.82 36.48
N ARG A 99 -8.05 3.61 37.79
CA ARG A 99 -9.09 2.80 38.43
C ARG A 99 -10.33 3.62 38.75
N PHE A 100 -11.46 3.14 38.25
CA PHE A 100 -12.80 3.56 38.61
C PHE A 100 -13.41 2.52 39.54
N ASP A 101 -13.97 2.95 40.66
CA ASP A 101 -14.34 2.09 41.79
C ASP A 101 -15.79 1.59 41.76
N GLY A 102 -16.55 1.96 40.72
CA GLY A 102 -17.99 1.70 40.63
C GLY A 102 -18.85 2.48 41.63
N GLU A 103 -18.26 3.30 42.51
CA GLU A 103 -18.96 3.98 43.62
C GLU A 103 -18.97 5.50 43.49
N THR A 104 -17.84 6.10 43.10
CA THR A 104 -17.70 7.56 43.07
C THR A 104 -16.88 8.14 41.91
N GLY A 105 -15.96 7.36 41.31
CA GLY A 105 -14.94 7.88 40.39
C GLY A 105 -15.43 8.20 38.96
N TYR A 106 -15.07 9.37 38.42
CA TYR A 106 -15.23 9.73 37.00
C TYR A 106 -14.38 10.96 36.59
N LEU A 107 -14.15 11.16 35.28
CA LEU A 107 -13.44 12.32 34.73
C LEU A 107 -14.29 13.04 33.67
N TRP A 108 -14.21 14.37 33.61
CA TRP A 108 -14.71 15.17 32.48
C TRP A 108 -13.66 15.24 31.37
N ALA A 109 -14.06 15.28 30.11
CA ALA A 109 -13.17 15.49 28.97
C ALA A 109 -13.79 16.51 28.00
N PRO A 110 -12.99 17.42 27.40
CA PRO A 110 -13.48 18.47 26.52
C PRO A 110 -13.65 17.97 25.07
N LEU A 111 -14.13 16.73 24.90
CA LEU A 111 -14.41 16.11 23.61
C LEU A 111 -15.89 16.32 23.19
N GLY A 112 -16.46 17.48 23.50
CA GLY A 112 -17.87 17.83 23.19
C GLY A 112 -18.04 18.41 21.78
N ASP A 113 -19.07 19.23 21.56
CA ASP A 113 -19.46 19.82 20.26
C ASP A 113 -18.29 20.39 19.43
N ASP A 114 -17.41 21.18 20.03
CA ASP A 114 -16.29 21.80 19.29
C ASP A 114 -15.23 20.79 18.76
N VAL A 115 -15.27 19.53 19.20
CA VAL A 115 -14.28 18.48 18.88
C VAL A 115 -14.92 17.23 18.24
N LEU A 116 -16.06 16.79 18.75
CA LEU A 116 -16.83 15.63 18.25
C LEU A 116 -18.23 16.03 17.72
N GLY A 117 -18.48 17.32 17.45
CA GLY A 117 -19.81 17.91 17.18
C GLY A 117 -20.56 17.45 15.95
N ASP A 118 -19.85 17.24 14.86
CA ASP A 118 -20.45 16.96 13.55
C ASP A 118 -20.08 15.55 13.08
N LEU A 119 -20.22 14.54 13.95
CA LEU A 119 -19.76 13.17 13.65
C LEU A 119 -20.57 12.51 12.52
N GLU A 120 -20.14 12.74 11.27
CA GLU A 120 -20.46 11.91 10.10
C GLU A 120 -19.73 10.55 10.18
N SER A 121 -18.57 10.48 10.86
CA SER A 121 -17.84 9.22 11.17
C SER A 121 -16.84 9.39 12.32
N GLY A 122 -16.37 8.28 12.92
CA GLY A 122 -15.33 8.29 13.95
C GLY A 122 -14.91 6.90 14.43
N GLU A 123 -13.81 6.83 15.16
CA GLU A 123 -13.30 5.59 15.78
C GLU A 123 -12.91 5.85 17.25
N LEU A 124 -13.25 4.91 18.10
CA LEU A 124 -12.89 4.87 19.51
C LEU A 124 -12.16 3.56 19.81
N VAL A 125 -11.02 3.64 20.47
CA VAL A 125 -10.25 2.45 20.90
C VAL A 125 -9.90 2.54 22.38
N ALA A 126 -10.16 1.47 23.14
CA ALA A 126 -9.89 1.43 24.58
C ALA A 126 -9.30 0.09 25.03
N LEU A 127 -8.33 0.15 25.95
CA LEU A 127 -7.85 -0.97 26.76
C LEU A 127 -8.49 -0.90 28.16
N LEU A 128 -9.44 -1.81 28.41
CA LEU A 128 -10.29 -1.83 29.59
C LEU A 128 -10.20 -3.17 30.32
N ASP A 129 -10.13 -3.15 31.64
CA ASP A 129 -10.19 -4.32 32.51
C ASP A 129 -11.33 -4.13 33.54
N PRO A 130 -12.57 -4.59 33.24
CA PRO A 130 -13.70 -4.45 34.15
C PRO A 130 -13.59 -5.44 35.31
N SER A 131 -13.77 -4.92 36.53
CA SER A 131 -13.71 -5.72 37.77
C SER A 131 -14.92 -6.65 37.94
N ASP A 132 -16.07 -6.24 37.39
CA ASP A 132 -17.33 -6.99 37.38
C ASP A 132 -18.09 -6.72 36.07
N THR A 133 -18.72 -7.75 35.52
CA THR A 133 -19.58 -7.69 34.33
C THR A 133 -21.06 -7.98 34.64
N ASP A 134 -21.37 -8.42 35.86
CA ASP A 134 -22.73 -8.75 36.35
C ASP A 134 -23.46 -7.51 36.93
N ASP A 135 -22.78 -6.35 37.01
CA ASP A 135 -23.35 -5.04 37.34
C ASP A 135 -22.99 -4.01 36.24
N ILE A 136 -23.80 -2.97 36.09
CA ILE A 136 -23.84 -2.12 34.89
C ILE A 136 -22.64 -1.15 34.81
N SER A 137 -21.48 -1.64 34.38
CA SER A 137 -20.28 -0.87 34.08
C SER A 137 -20.45 -0.12 32.75
N HIS A 138 -20.91 1.12 32.81
CA HIS A 138 -20.99 1.95 31.61
C HIS A 138 -19.76 2.84 31.47
N LEU A 139 -18.98 2.63 30.41
CA LEU A 139 -17.96 3.56 29.96
C LEU A 139 -18.60 4.51 28.94
N TRP A 140 -19.13 5.63 29.42
CA TRP A 140 -19.59 6.68 28.51
C TRP A 140 -18.38 7.43 28.02
N LEU A 141 -18.46 7.84 26.76
CA LEU A 141 -17.34 8.41 26.02
C LEU A 141 -17.78 9.61 25.16
N ALA A 142 -19.09 9.90 25.09
CA ALA A 142 -19.65 11.25 24.92
C ALA A 142 -21.13 11.25 25.36
N SER A 143 -21.51 12.09 26.33
CA SER A 143 -22.91 12.33 26.66
C SER A 143 -23.05 13.75 27.22
N PRO A 144 -23.87 14.61 26.60
CA PRO A 144 -24.02 15.99 27.04
C PRO A 144 -24.61 16.08 28.44
N ASP A 145 -24.26 17.16 29.13
CA ASP A 145 -24.80 17.53 30.44
C ASP A 145 -26.33 17.64 30.37
N ILE A 146 -27.06 16.61 30.81
CA ILE A 146 -28.51 16.72 30.96
C ILE A 146 -28.78 17.42 32.28
N ASP A 147 -28.93 18.74 32.18
CA ASP A 147 -29.37 19.60 33.28
C ASP A 147 -30.78 19.17 33.77
N GLY A 148 -30.84 18.16 34.65
CA GLY A 148 -32.01 17.78 35.44
C GLY A 148 -32.90 16.60 35.02
N ALA A 149 -32.47 15.63 34.20
CA ALA A 149 -33.31 14.46 33.87
C ALA A 149 -33.07 13.24 34.78
N THR A 150 -33.58 13.29 36.01
CA THR A 150 -33.70 12.06 36.82
C THR A 150 -34.82 11.17 36.26
N GLY A 151 -34.44 10.06 35.62
CA GLY A 151 -35.26 8.86 35.53
C GLY A 151 -36.01 8.61 34.22
N GLY A 152 -35.43 7.75 33.38
CA GLY A 152 -36.09 7.09 32.25
C GLY A 152 -35.04 6.43 31.35
N TRP A 153 -35.29 5.20 30.90
CA TRP A 153 -34.50 4.60 29.82
C TRP A 153 -34.46 5.56 28.63
N LEU A 154 -33.25 5.89 28.16
CA LEU A 154 -32.88 6.57 26.91
C LEU A 154 -34.07 7.26 26.23
N SER A 155 -34.52 8.38 26.80
CA SER A 155 -35.49 9.22 26.12
C SER A 155 -34.96 10.64 26.10
N SER A 156 -34.55 11.04 24.89
CA SER A 156 -34.58 12.42 24.35
C SER A 156 -33.30 13.22 24.10
N SER A 157 -32.07 12.68 24.16
CA SER A 157 -30.87 13.47 23.78
C SER A 157 -29.69 12.64 23.23
N HIS A 158 -28.92 13.25 22.31
CA HIS A 158 -27.77 12.73 21.54
C HIS A 158 -26.66 12.17 22.45
N ASN A 159 -26.26 10.90 22.27
CA ASN A 159 -25.22 10.27 23.09
C ASN A 159 -24.37 9.30 22.26
N THR A 160 -23.06 9.27 22.49
CA THR A 160 -22.14 8.20 22.07
C THR A 160 -21.76 7.41 23.32
N SER A 161 -22.37 6.23 23.49
CA SER A 161 -22.24 5.45 24.71
C SER A 161 -21.68 4.08 24.44
N PHE A 162 -20.68 3.68 25.22
CA PHE A 162 -20.28 2.30 25.35
C PHE A 162 -20.76 1.78 26.72
N THR A 163 -21.31 0.58 26.73
CA THR A 163 -21.96 0.00 27.91
C THR A 163 -21.54 -1.44 28.04
N ILE A 164 -21.16 -1.87 29.23
CA ILE A 164 -21.08 -3.31 29.57
C ILE A 164 -22.21 -3.61 30.55
N ASN A 165 -23.03 -4.60 30.24
CA ASN A 165 -24.15 -5.02 31.08
C ASN A 165 -24.36 -6.55 30.97
N ASP A 166 -24.38 -7.25 32.10
CA ASP A 166 -24.56 -8.72 32.16
C ASP A 166 -23.62 -9.49 31.20
N GLY A 167 -22.37 -9.02 31.06
CA GLY A 167 -21.39 -9.61 30.13
C GLY A 167 -21.62 -9.30 28.65
N GLU A 168 -22.51 -8.35 28.32
CA GLU A 168 -22.69 -7.83 26.96
C GLU A 168 -22.16 -6.39 26.88
N ALA A 169 -21.11 -6.19 26.08
CA ALA A 169 -20.73 -4.88 25.60
C ALA A 169 -21.71 -4.40 24.54
N ALA A 170 -22.06 -3.13 24.57
CA ALA A 170 -22.99 -2.48 23.68
C ALA A 170 -22.44 -1.09 23.34
N PHE A 171 -22.33 -0.79 22.06
CA PHE A 171 -22.08 0.57 21.59
C PHE A 171 -23.38 1.13 21.03
N ALA A 172 -23.74 2.35 21.45
CA ALA A 172 -24.96 3.02 21.06
C ALA A 172 -24.75 4.49 20.72
N LEU A 173 -25.33 4.90 19.59
CA LEU A 173 -25.42 6.28 19.12
C LEU A 173 -26.88 6.75 19.17
N GLY A 174 -27.14 7.87 19.86
CA GLY A 174 -28.48 8.42 20.06
C GLY A 174 -28.94 9.36 18.93
N LYS A 175 -30.17 9.18 18.44
CA LYS A 175 -30.82 10.02 17.41
C LYS A 175 -31.72 11.12 18.01
N GLU A 176 -31.75 12.31 17.42
CA GLU A 176 -32.64 13.41 17.86
C GLU A 176 -34.12 12.95 17.91
N GLY A 177 -34.75 13.04 19.09
CA GLY A 177 -36.19 12.84 19.26
C GLY A 177 -36.74 11.42 19.05
N GLY A 178 -35.87 10.40 18.93
CA GLY A 178 -36.23 8.99 18.75
C GLY A 178 -36.12 8.13 20.03
N ASN A 179 -36.78 6.97 20.01
CA ASN A 179 -36.59 5.85 20.95
C ASN A 179 -35.82 4.69 20.27
N GLU A 180 -35.16 4.96 19.14
CA GLU A 180 -34.50 3.96 18.29
C GLU A 180 -32.99 4.15 18.44
N ASP A 181 -32.42 3.46 19.43
CA ASP A 181 -30.97 3.36 19.63
C ASP A 181 -30.44 2.24 18.71
N VAL A 182 -29.40 2.50 17.91
CA VAL A 182 -28.64 1.42 17.25
C VAL A 182 -27.73 0.84 18.33
N ILE A 183 -28.09 -0.34 18.84
CA ILE A 183 -27.30 -1.07 19.84
C ILE A 183 -26.63 -2.24 19.12
N VAL A 184 -25.32 -2.13 18.89
CA VAL A 184 -24.51 -3.27 18.46
C VAL A 184 -23.85 -3.87 19.68
N GLY A 185 -24.14 -5.14 19.95
CA GLY A 185 -23.74 -5.81 21.19
C GLY A 185 -22.95 -7.10 20.97
N GLY A 186 -21.92 -7.31 21.77
CA GLY A 186 -21.08 -8.52 21.77
C GLY A 186 -20.71 -8.92 23.19
N SER A 187 -20.35 -10.19 23.41
CA SER A 187 -19.96 -10.65 24.74
C SER A 187 -18.61 -10.06 25.16
N VAL A 188 -18.52 -9.54 26.38
CA VAL A 188 -17.27 -9.16 27.05
C VAL A 188 -17.16 -9.95 28.34
N GLU A 189 -15.98 -10.52 28.58
CA GLU A 189 -15.67 -11.22 29.82
C GLU A 189 -15.07 -10.25 30.85
N ALA A 190 -15.17 -10.59 32.14
CA ALA A 190 -14.36 -9.92 33.15
C ALA A 190 -12.88 -10.06 32.80
N GLY A 191 -12.06 -9.07 33.17
CA GLY A 191 -10.64 -9.07 32.83
C GLY A 191 -10.25 -8.17 31.64
N PRO A 192 -8.99 -8.20 31.21
CA PRO A 192 -8.47 -7.27 30.20
C PRO A 192 -9.15 -7.46 28.83
N ASN A 193 -9.50 -6.36 28.17
CA ASN A 193 -10.18 -6.31 26.88
C ASN A 193 -9.63 -5.16 26.01
N LEU A 194 -9.51 -5.42 24.71
CA LEU A 194 -9.28 -4.42 23.67
C LEU A 194 -10.61 -4.19 22.95
N ILE A 195 -11.10 -2.96 23.00
CA ILE A 195 -12.42 -2.61 22.50
C ILE A 195 -12.26 -1.55 21.43
N GLY A 196 -12.87 -1.77 20.26
CA GLY A 196 -12.93 -0.81 19.16
C GLY A 196 -14.38 -0.53 18.82
N ALA A 197 -14.77 0.74 18.77
CA ALA A 197 -16.08 1.15 18.30
C ALA A 197 -15.92 2.10 17.12
N HIS A 198 -16.66 1.79 16.07
CA HIS A 198 -16.62 2.47 14.79
C HIS A 198 -18.01 2.97 14.44
N TRP A 199 -18.09 4.15 13.83
CA TRP A 199 -19.31 4.63 13.22
C TRP A 199 -19.04 5.48 11.99
N ASP A 200 -19.96 5.43 11.03
CA ASP A 200 -20.07 6.34 9.90
C ASP A 200 -21.55 6.67 9.61
N GLU A 201 -21.86 7.38 8.52
CA GLU A 201 -23.22 7.76 8.15
C GLU A 201 -24.16 6.57 7.84
N THR A 202 -23.61 5.37 7.67
CA THR A 202 -24.29 4.17 7.14
C THR A 202 -24.31 3.01 8.12
N GLU A 203 -23.31 2.90 8.98
CA GLU A 203 -23.15 1.76 9.87
C GLU A 203 -22.45 2.10 11.20
N THR A 204 -22.62 1.20 12.14
CA THR A 204 -21.92 1.20 13.43
C THR A 204 -21.39 -0.20 13.68
N LYS A 205 -20.12 -0.32 14.07
CA LYS A 205 -19.46 -1.60 14.35
C LYS A 205 -18.86 -1.60 15.75
N LEU A 206 -18.99 -2.75 16.41
CA LEU A 206 -18.32 -3.03 17.67
C LEU A 206 -17.32 -4.17 17.46
N ARG A 207 -16.10 -3.97 17.95
CA ARG A 207 -15.00 -4.93 17.95
C ARG A 207 -14.57 -5.22 19.38
N VAL A 208 -14.35 -6.50 19.66
CA VAL A 208 -13.79 -6.98 20.93
C VAL A 208 -12.64 -7.92 20.59
N GLY A 209 -11.47 -7.63 21.16
CA GLY A 209 -10.24 -8.36 20.88
C GLY A 209 -9.77 -8.26 19.43
N GLY A 210 -10.05 -7.14 18.74
CA GLY A 210 -9.68 -6.89 17.33
C GLY A 210 -10.61 -7.54 16.29
N GLY A 211 -11.55 -8.39 16.70
CA GLY A 211 -12.57 -8.99 15.83
C GLY A 211 -13.90 -8.24 15.90
N GLU A 212 -14.59 -8.10 14.77
CA GLU A 212 -15.97 -7.60 14.73
C GLU A 212 -16.92 -8.57 15.44
N VAL A 213 -17.62 -8.08 16.46
CA VAL A 213 -18.60 -8.85 17.23
C VAL A 213 -20.04 -8.46 16.93
N ALA A 214 -20.26 -7.24 16.43
CA ALA A 214 -21.57 -6.78 15.98
C ALA A 214 -21.46 -5.59 14.99
N SER A 215 -22.45 -5.49 14.10
CA SER A 215 -22.63 -4.39 13.16
C SER A 215 -24.12 -4.08 12.97
N GLY A 216 -24.46 -2.84 12.64
CA GLY A 216 -25.84 -2.37 12.45
C GLY A 216 -25.93 -1.13 11.56
N GLU A 217 -27.04 -0.98 10.84
CA GLU A 217 -27.31 0.20 9.99
C GLU A 217 -27.52 1.46 10.86
N TYR A 218 -26.87 2.56 10.48
CA TYR A 218 -26.99 3.87 11.11
C TYR A 218 -27.66 4.88 10.15
N GLU A 219 -28.42 5.83 10.71
CA GLU A 219 -28.91 7.01 9.99
C GLU A 219 -28.61 8.24 10.87
N ALA A 220 -27.59 9.01 10.50
CA ALA A 220 -27.15 10.18 11.24
C ALA A 220 -28.22 11.28 11.35
N SER A 221 -28.44 11.77 12.58
CA SER A 221 -28.84 13.17 12.83
C SER A 221 -28.63 13.50 14.30
N GLY A 222 -27.64 14.32 14.64
CA GLY A 222 -27.54 14.93 15.97
C GLY A 222 -26.17 15.49 16.36
N ASP A 223 -26.22 16.66 17.00
CA ASP A 223 -25.15 17.52 17.52
C ASP A 223 -24.92 17.20 19.04
N PRO A 224 -23.73 16.74 19.46
CA PRO A 224 -23.37 16.43 20.84
C PRO A 224 -22.96 17.69 21.64
N ASP A 225 -23.84 18.15 22.52
CA ASP A 225 -23.63 19.30 23.42
C ASP A 225 -22.34 19.24 24.31
N ASP A 226 -21.75 20.41 24.54
CA ASP A 226 -20.57 20.88 25.32
C ASP A 226 -19.54 19.95 26.03
N ARG A 227 -19.84 18.74 26.57
CA ARG A 227 -18.86 17.97 27.40
C ARG A 227 -19.00 16.43 27.37
N THR A 228 -17.87 15.74 27.33
CA THR A 228 -17.74 14.28 27.46
C THR A 228 -17.38 13.89 28.90
N VAL A 229 -17.79 12.70 29.35
CA VAL A 229 -17.43 12.13 30.65
C VAL A 229 -16.81 10.75 30.43
N ILE A 230 -15.74 10.42 31.16
CA ILE A 230 -15.07 9.10 31.18
C ILE A 230 -15.42 8.42 32.50
N GLY A 231 -15.96 7.20 32.41
CA GLY A 231 -16.27 6.35 33.58
C GLY A 231 -17.64 6.58 34.25
N ALA A 232 -18.54 7.40 33.68
CA ALA A 232 -19.89 7.62 34.25
C ALA A 232 -20.95 8.02 33.20
N THR A 233 -22.25 7.88 33.50
CA THR A 233 -23.35 8.47 32.69
C THR A 233 -23.42 10.00 32.78
N ALA A 234 -24.00 10.68 31.79
CA ALA A 234 -24.36 12.11 31.89
C ALA A 234 -25.09 12.45 33.20
N GLY A 235 -24.58 13.46 33.92
CA GLY A 235 -25.02 13.85 35.26
C GLY A 235 -24.11 13.38 36.42
N GLY A 236 -23.06 12.59 36.14
CA GLY A 236 -21.91 12.39 37.03
C GLY A 236 -22.12 11.52 38.29
N ALA A 237 -23.25 10.83 38.46
CA ALA A 237 -23.49 10.08 39.71
C ALA A 237 -24.43 8.86 39.62
N ASP A 238 -25.07 8.58 38.48
CA ASP A 238 -26.16 7.59 38.43
C ASP A 238 -25.71 6.18 38.01
N ARG A 239 -24.62 6.04 37.25
CA ARG A 239 -23.96 4.75 36.93
C ARG A 239 -22.49 4.98 36.64
N LEU A 240 -21.63 4.20 37.29
CA LEU A 240 -20.18 4.40 37.31
C LEU A 240 -19.47 3.13 36.84
N LEU A 241 -18.32 3.31 36.19
CA LEU A 241 -17.45 2.21 35.79
C LEU A 241 -16.83 1.56 37.04
N ASP A 242 -16.90 0.24 37.14
CA ASP A 242 -16.07 -0.56 38.05
C ASP A 242 -15.02 -1.30 37.22
N GLY A 243 -13.81 -0.76 37.20
CA GLY A 243 -12.72 -1.29 36.37
C GLY A 243 -11.57 -0.31 36.15
N ASP A 244 -10.58 -0.81 35.42
CA ASP A 244 -9.33 -0.14 35.12
C ASP A 244 -9.23 0.21 33.63
N ILE A 245 -8.84 1.45 33.31
CA ILE A 245 -8.52 1.87 31.93
C ILE A 245 -7.01 2.09 31.82
N ALA A 246 -6.34 1.40 30.90
CA ALA A 246 -4.90 1.60 30.62
C ALA A 246 -4.67 2.70 29.58
N GLU A 247 -5.38 2.64 28.46
CA GLU A 247 -5.24 3.61 27.37
C GLU A 247 -6.56 3.77 26.62
N LEU A 248 -6.85 5.00 26.20
CA LEU A 248 -8.10 5.40 25.54
C LEU A 248 -7.79 6.40 24.42
N LEU A 249 -8.23 6.11 23.20
CA LEU A 249 -7.99 6.93 22.01
C LEU A 249 -9.28 7.24 21.26
N TYR A 250 -9.39 8.47 20.77
CA TYR A 250 -10.49 8.96 19.97
C TYR A 250 -10.00 9.55 18.65
N PHE A 251 -10.65 9.12 17.58
CA PHE A 251 -10.47 9.67 16.25
C PHE A 251 -11.76 10.33 15.77
N ASP A 252 -11.65 11.52 15.19
CA ASP A 252 -12.75 12.26 14.55
C ASP A 252 -13.09 11.76 13.13
N ARG A 253 -12.51 10.62 12.75
CA ARG A 253 -12.72 9.93 11.48
C ARG A 253 -12.66 8.42 11.65
N GLU A 254 -13.16 7.71 10.65
CA GLU A 254 -12.89 6.27 10.53
C GLU A 254 -11.40 6.00 10.26
N LEU A 255 -10.86 5.00 10.97
CA LEU A 255 -9.56 4.41 10.65
C LEU A 255 -9.72 3.33 9.59
N SER A 256 -8.87 3.38 8.56
CA SER A 256 -8.77 2.27 7.61
C SER A 256 -8.34 0.97 8.31
N THR A 257 -8.57 -0.17 7.65
CA THR A 257 -8.14 -1.48 8.21
C THR A 257 -6.65 -1.51 8.51
N ALA A 258 -5.80 -0.90 7.67
CA ALA A 258 -4.36 -0.87 7.88
C ALA A 258 -3.95 0.03 9.05
N GLU A 259 -4.54 1.23 9.17
CA GLU A 259 -4.27 2.15 10.29
C GLU A 259 -4.72 1.56 11.62
N ARG A 260 -5.92 0.97 11.66
CA ARG A 260 -6.43 0.27 12.83
C ARG A 260 -5.51 -0.90 13.21
N GLN A 261 -5.06 -1.71 12.26
CA GLN A 261 -4.13 -2.81 12.53
C GLN A 261 -2.79 -2.32 13.09
N ARG A 262 -2.28 -1.16 12.62
CA ARG A 262 -1.07 -0.53 13.17
C ARG A 262 -1.29 -0.04 14.60
N LEU A 263 -2.40 0.65 14.86
CA LEU A 263 -2.78 1.11 16.20
C LEU A 263 -2.96 -0.06 17.18
N GLU A 264 -3.70 -1.10 16.77
CA GLU A 264 -3.86 -2.32 17.56
C GLU A 264 -2.50 -2.97 17.82
N SER A 265 -1.61 -3.06 16.82
CA SER A 265 -0.26 -3.59 17.00
C SER A 265 0.56 -2.79 18.01
N TYR A 266 0.47 -1.46 17.99
CA TYR A 266 1.09 -0.59 19.00
C TYR A 266 0.54 -0.86 20.40
N LEU A 267 -0.79 -0.90 20.56
CA LEU A 267 -1.42 -1.13 21.87
C LEU A 267 -1.04 -2.51 22.44
N LEU A 268 -1.01 -3.53 21.59
CA LEU A 268 -0.56 -4.86 21.98
C LEU A 268 0.94 -4.87 22.31
N ALA A 269 1.77 -4.21 21.51
CA ALA A 269 3.21 -4.12 21.74
C ALA A 269 3.58 -3.27 22.96
N LYS A 270 2.74 -2.33 23.38
CA LYS A 270 2.97 -1.49 24.56
C LYS A 270 2.49 -2.14 25.86
N TRP A 271 1.28 -2.71 25.84
CA TRP A 271 0.61 -3.19 27.06
C TRP A 271 0.66 -4.70 27.26
N LEU A 272 1.13 -5.46 26.26
CA LEU A 272 1.25 -6.92 26.32
C LEU A 272 2.64 -7.53 26.05
N PRO A 273 3.78 -6.81 25.94
CA PRO A 273 5.08 -7.46 25.75
C PRO A 273 5.61 -7.96 27.11
N PHE A 274 5.10 -9.09 27.58
CA PHE A 274 5.78 -9.80 28.68
C PHE A 274 7.04 -10.51 28.21
N VAL A 275 7.14 -10.77 26.92
CA VAL A 275 8.26 -11.52 26.37
C VAL A 275 8.58 -11.01 24.97
N ASP A 276 9.76 -10.43 24.85
CA ASP A 276 10.35 -10.08 23.57
C ASP A 276 10.94 -11.36 22.95
N VAL A 277 10.75 -11.52 21.65
CA VAL A 277 11.33 -12.61 20.87
C VAL A 277 12.31 -12.03 19.87
N HIS A 278 13.51 -12.62 19.80
CA HIS A 278 14.60 -12.15 18.97
C HIS A 278 14.83 -13.11 17.80
N GLU A 279 15.37 -12.61 16.68
CA GLU A 279 15.81 -13.50 15.60
C GLU A 279 16.73 -14.62 16.11
N PRO A 280 16.57 -15.86 15.61
CA PRO A 280 17.39 -16.97 16.04
C PRO A 280 18.82 -16.80 15.54
N THR A 281 19.76 -17.33 16.30
CA THR A 281 21.19 -17.30 15.96
C THR A 281 21.71 -18.71 15.73
N ASN A 282 22.93 -18.85 15.21
CA ASN A 282 23.55 -20.15 14.92
C ASN A 282 22.64 -21.09 14.11
N VAL A 283 21.83 -20.52 13.21
CA VAL A 283 20.95 -21.30 12.33
C VAL A 283 21.83 -22.16 11.42
N ALA A 284 21.72 -23.46 11.62
CA ALA A 284 22.44 -24.50 10.92
C ALA A 284 21.44 -25.44 10.24
N PRO A 285 21.90 -26.37 9.38
CA PRO A 285 20.99 -27.19 8.59
C PRO A 285 20.03 -28.08 9.40
N THR A 286 20.34 -28.33 10.68
CA THR A 286 19.53 -29.18 11.56
C THR A 286 19.40 -28.62 12.98
N SER A 287 19.76 -27.35 13.20
CA SER A 287 19.72 -26.74 14.52
C SER A 287 19.63 -25.22 14.45
N ALA A 288 19.20 -24.58 15.54
CA ALA A 288 19.20 -23.13 15.71
C ALA A 288 19.24 -22.79 17.20
N THR A 289 19.66 -21.58 17.55
CA THR A 289 19.55 -21.03 18.91
C THR A 289 18.38 -20.04 18.94
N LEU A 290 17.27 -20.42 19.55
CA LEU A 290 16.09 -19.56 19.76
C LEU A 290 16.37 -18.60 20.92
N ARG A 291 15.87 -17.37 20.82
CA ARG A 291 16.20 -16.29 21.76
C ARG A 291 14.97 -15.48 22.12
N GLY A 292 14.84 -15.17 23.41
CA GLY A 292 13.78 -14.35 23.96
C GLY A 292 14.30 -13.56 25.15
N GLU A 293 13.50 -12.60 25.58
CA GLU A 293 13.81 -11.72 26.70
C GLU A 293 12.54 -11.42 27.49
N LEU A 294 12.67 -11.44 28.81
CA LEU A 294 11.63 -11.07 29.74
C LEU A 294 11.95 -9.67 30.29
N PRO A 295 11.26 -8.61 29.84
CA PRO A 295 11.59 -7.23 30.23
C PRO A 295 11.25 -6.91 31.68
N THR A 296 10.25 -7.58 32.25
CA THR A 296 9.82 -7.41 33.65
C THR A 296 9.22 -8.70 34.21
N LEU A 297 9.37 -8.94 35.52
CA LEU A 297 8.67 -10.02 36.22
C LEU A 297 7.29 -9.60 36.76
N GLY A 298 7.01 -8.29 36.77
CA GLY A 298 5.89 -7.72 37.53
C GLY A 298 5.95 -8.14 39.00
N GLU A 299 4.81 -8.59 39.54
CA GLU A 299 4.70 -9.10 40.92
C GLU A 299 5.24 -10.54 41.13
N ALA A 300 5.73 -11.22 40.08
CA ALA A 300 6.21 -12.59 40.22
C ALA A 300 7.63 -12.66 40.82
N ASP A 301 7.84 -13.58 41.75
CA ASP A 301 9.18 -13.86 42.31
C ASP A 301 10.12 -14.50 41.27
N SER A 302 9.56 -15.21 40.28
CA SER A 302 10.28 -15.85 39.18
C SER A 302 9.34 -16.24 38.04
N ALA A 303 9.89 -16.44 36.85
CA ALA A 303 9.20 -16.99 35.69
C ALA A 303 10.01 -18.10 34.99
N GLU A 304 9.34 -18.95 34.23
CA GLU A 304 9.94 -20.00 33.40
C GLU A 304 9.86 -19.59 31.92
N GLY A 305 10.99 -19.28 31.30
CA GLY A 305 11.07 -18.98 29.87
C GLY A 305 11.37 -20.22 29.04
N TYR A 306 10.56 -20.53 28.04
CA TYR A 306 10.75 -21.61 27.08
C TYR A 306 10.33 -21.18 25.67
N PHE A 307 10.53 -22.05 24.68
CA PHE A 307 10.09 -21.79 23.31
C PHE A 307 9.14 -22.89 22.85
N GLU A 308 8.24 -22.51 21.97
CA GLU A 308 7.47 -23.44 21.16
C GLU A 308 7.82 -23.20 19.70
N TYR A 309 8.18 -24.25 18.98
CA TYR A 309 8.54 -24.16 17.56
C TYR A 309 7.90 -25.28 16.75
N ARG A 310 7.70 -25.04 15.45
CA ARG A 310 7.21 -26.03 14.48
C ARG A 310 7.64 -25.69 13.06
N ALA A 311 7.64 -26.68 12.18
CA ALA A 311 7.74 -26.38 10.74
C ALA A 311 6.45 -25.67 10.31
N THR A 312 6.54 -24.70 9.38
CA THR A 312 5.36 -23.94 8.93
C THR A 312 4.31 -24.81 8.25
N SER A 313 4.69 -26.00 7.77
CA SER A 313 3.78 -27.01 7.23
C SER A 313 3.04 -27.83 8.29
N ASP A 314 3.47 -27.77 9.54
CA ASP A 314 2.96 -28.57 10.64
C ASP A 314 1.99 -27.76 11.51
N THR A 315 1.06 -28.44 12.17
CA THR A 315 0.12 -27.79 13.10
C THR A 315 0.49 -27.98 14.56
N GLU A 316 1.28 -29.01 14.89
CA GLU A 316 1.65 -29.33 16.27
C GLU A 316 2.93 -28.60 16.69
N TRP A 317 2.92 -28.04 17.91
CA TRP A 317 4.06 -27.35 18.49
C TRP A 317 4.98 -28.32 19.24
N THR A 318 6.29 -28.10 19.12
CA THR A 318 7.30 -28.73 19.98
C THR A 318 7.76 -27.71 21.02
N THR A 319 7.65 -28.06 22.30
CA THR A 319 8.06 -27.23 23.43
C THR A 319 9.48 -27.58 23.87
N THR A 320 10.33 -26.58 24.09
CA THR A 320 11.68 -26.77 24.64
C THR A 320 11.66 -27.01 26.15
N ASP A 321 12.81 -27.34 26.74
CA ASP A 321 12.94 -27.24 28.20
C ASP A 321 12.86 -25.76 28.62
N SER A 322 12.44 -25.50 29.86
CA SER A 322 12.33 -24.15 30.43
C SER A 322 13.61 -23.69 31.12
N GLN A 323 13.81 -22.37 31.14
CA GLN A 323 14.82 -21.66 31.88
C GLN A 323 14.17 -20.78 32.93
N THR A 324 14.49 -21.01 34.22
CA THR A 324 14.05 -20.14 35.31
C THR A 324 14.70 -18.76 35.24
N LEU A 325 13.90 -17.71 35.38
CA LEU A 325 14.25 -16.30 35.42
C LEU A 325 13.85 -15.74 36.79
N GLU A 326 14.85 -15.44 37.64
CA GLU A 326 14.67 -14.82 38.97
C GLU A 326 14.74 -13.27 38.92
N GLU A 327 15.12 -12.73 37.77
CA GLU A 327 15.13 -11.30 37.45
C GLU A 327 14.83 -11.12 35.95
N PRO A 328 14.39 -9.94 35.50
CA PRO A 328 14.25 -9.64 34.07
C PRO A 328 15.54 -9.93 33.30
N GLY A 329 15.41 -10.45 32.08
CA GLY A 329 16.54 -10.73 31.22
C GLY A 329 16.31 -11.75 30.12
N THR A 330 17.37 -12.04 29.38
CA THR A 330 17.33 -12.91 28.20
C THR A 330 17.34 -14.39 28.56
N PHE A 331 16.62 -15.19 27.77
CA PHE A 331 16.72 -16.64 27.75
C PHE A 331 16.89 -17.16 26.33
N SER A 332 17.48 -18.35 26.21
CA SER A 332 17.76 -18.95 24.90
C SER A 332 17.79 -20.45 24.99
N HIS A 333 17.43 -21.12 23.90
CA HIS A 333 17.50 -22.58 23.82
C HIS A 333 18.06 -23.02 22.47
N ASP A 334 19.05 -23.92 22.51
CA ASP A 334 19.55 -24.60 21.31
C ASP A 334 18.56 -25.71 20.94
N VAL A 335 17.98 -25.64 19.74
CA VAL A 335 17.12 -26.69 19.18
C VAL A 335 17.90 -27.49 18.17
N ASP A 336 17.83 -28.82 18.27
CA ASP A 336 18.53 -29.78 17.41
C ASP A 336 17.52 -30.71 16.71
N GLY A 337 17.98 -31.41 15.67
CA GLY A 337 17.16 -32.40 14.95
C GLY A 337 16.12 -31.78 14.03
N LEU A 338 16.28 -30.51 13.68
CA LEU A 338 15.47 -29.85 12.66
C LEU A 338 15.70 -30.52 11.30
N SER A 339 14.66 -30.51 10.47
CA SER A 339 14.76 -30.95 9.09
C SER A 339 15.56 -29.93 8.28
N PRO A 340 16.46 -30.38 7.39
CA PRO A 340 17.16 -29.49 6.47
C PRO A 340 16.25 -28.93 5.38
N GLN A 341 16.56 -27.73 4.87
CA GLN A 341 15.75 -26.99 3.89
C GLN A 341 14.28 -26.89 4.32
N THR A 342 14.05 -26.38 5.53
CA THR A 342 12.71 -26.31 6.12
C THR A 342 12.50 -24.96 6.79
N SER A 343 11.38 -24.32 6.45
CA SER A 343 10.91 -23.13 7.15
C SER A 343 10.27 -23.51 8.47
N TYR A 344 10.71 -22.85 9.53
CA TYR A 344 10.22 -22.99 10.89
C TYR A 344 9.64 -21.66 11.36
N GLU A 345 8.69 -21.75 12.27
CA GLU A 345 8.24 -20.65 13.10
C GLU A 345 8.36 -21.02 14.58
N PHE A 346 8.61 -20.01 15.41
CA PHE A 346 8.68 -20.19 16.85
C PHE A 346 8.11 -18.97 17.59
N ARG A 347 7.76 -19.20 18.84
CA ARG A 347 7.44 -18.16 19.82
C ARG A 347 8.19 -18.43 21.12
N ALA A 348 8.58 -17.36 21.79
CA ALA A 348 9.01 -17.43 23.17
C ALA A 348 7.77 -17.50 24.07
N VAL A 349 7.85 -18.20 25.19
CA VAL A 349 6.77 -18.31 26.17
C VAL A 349 7.40 -18.14 27.54
N VAL A 350 6.85 -17.26 28.36
CA VAL A 350 7.22 -17.12 29.76
C VAL A 350 6.05 -17.55 30.62
N GLU A 351 6.30 -18.22 31.75
CA GLU A 351 5.24 -18.71 32.64
C GLU A 351 5.55 -18.43 34.11
N SER A 352 4.59 -17.90 34.88
CA SER A 352 4.73 -17.76 36.34
C SER A 352 3.47 -18.20 37.11
N ASP A 353 3.63 -18.39 38.42
CA ASP A 353 2.51 -18.69 39.33
C ASP A 353 1.51 -17.52 39.49
N VAL A 354 1.93 -16.30 39.14
CA VAL A 354 1.10 -15.09 39.26
C VAL A 354 0.25 -14.91 38.00
N TRP A 355 0.88 -15.03 36.83
CA TRP A 355 0.28 -14.60 35.57
C TRP A 355 0.13 -15.71 34.51
N GLY A 356 0.50 -16.95 34.82
CA GLY A 356 0.35 -18.10 33.91
C GLY A 356 1.31 -18.04 32.73
N ALA A 357 1.07 -18.84 31.69
CA ALA A 357 1.91 -18.85 30.48
C ALA A 357 1.50 -17.73 29.50
N ILE A 358 2.49 -16.96 29.02
CA ILE A 358 2.33 -15.84 28.10
C ILE A 358 3.28 -16.03 26.91
N PRO A 359 2.75 -16.28 25.69
CA PRO A 359 3.55 -16.33 24.48
C PRO A 359 3.89 -14.95 23.91
N SER A 360 5.00 -14.86 23.18
CA SER A 360 5.37 -13.74 22.30
C SER A 360 4.64 -13.81 20.96
N LEU A 361 4.90 -12.82 20.10
CA LEU A 361 4.65 -12.90 18.65
C LEU A 361 5.45 -14.06 18.02
N LEU A 362 5.05 -14.45 16.80
CA LEU A 362 5.73 -15.48 16.01
C LEU A 362 6.93 -14.89 15.25
N VAL A 363 8.03 -15.63 15.22
CA VAL A 363 9.22 -15.36 14.40
C VAL A 363 9.51 -16.58 13.52
N ALA A 364 9.86 -16.35 12.26
CA ALA A 364 10.18 -17.40 11.30
C ALA A 364 11.69 -17.47 11.00
N PHE A 365 12.18 -18.66 10.66
CA PHE A 365 13.54 -18.88 10.16
C PHE A 365 13.61 -20.11 9.25
N GLU A 366 14.69 -20.27 8.48
CA GLU A 366 14.88 -21.42 7.59
C GLU A 366 16.20 -22.14 7.88
N THR A 367 16.15 -23.47 7.96
CA THR A 367 17.36 -24.29 7.95
C THR A 367 17.80 -24.50 6.50
N ARG A 368 19.04 -24.14 6.14
CA ARG A 368 19.53 -24.30 4.75
C ARG A 368 20.52 -25.44 4.62
N VAL A 369 20.51 -26.16 3.50
CA VAL A 369 21.54 -27.17 3.18
C VAL A 369 22.72 -26.56 2.44
N VAL A 370 22.46 -25.50 1.69
CA VAL A 370 23.41 -24.85 0.80
C VAL A 370 23.21 -23.34 0.88
N THR A 371 24.30 -22.60 0.73
CA THR A 371 24.31 -21.14 0.58
C THR A 371 24.97 -20.79 -0.75
N LEU A 372 24.58 -19.64 -1.32
CA LEU A 372 25.17 -19.11 -2.55
C LEU A 372 25.98 -17.85 -2.23
N ASP A 373 27.06 -17.67 -2.98
CA ASP A 373 27.81 -16.42 -3.07
C ASP A 373 27.55 -15.78 -4.44
N ASP A 374 27.79 -14.46 -4.56
CA ASP A 374 27.77 -13.77 -5.85
C ASP A 374 28.56 -14.54 -6.93
N PRO A 375 27.97 -14.73 -8.13
CA PRO A 375 28.66 -15.31 -9.27
C PRO A 375 29.94 -14.54 -9.63
N VAL A 376 30.98 -15.27 -10.03
CA VAL A 376 32.28 -14.70 -10.42
C VAL A 376 32.68 -15.11 -11.82
N ASP A 377 33.76 -14.51 -12.33
CA ASP A 377 34.31 -14.79 -13.67
C ASP A 377 33.23 -14.70 -14.77
N VAL A 378 32.24 -13.83 -14.56
CA VAL A 378 31.12 -13.63 -15.47
C VAL A 378 31.62 -12.94 -16.73
N THR A 379 31.19 -13.47 -17.87
CA THR A 379 31.49 -12.96 -19.20
C THR A 379 30.20 -12.95 -20.01
N ALA A 380 30.28 -12.51 -21.26
CA ALA A 380 29.14 -12.55 -22.16
C ALA A 380 28.63 -13.96 -22.51
N ASN A 381 29.32 -15.05 -22.13
CA ASN A 381 28.89 -16.40 -22.51
C ASN A 381 29.11 -17.48 -21.44
N ALA A 382 29.54 -17.08 -20.24
CA ALA A 382 29.85 -17.97 -19.13
C ALA A 382 29.84 -17.21 -17.80
N GLY A 383 29.80 -17.93 -16.70
CA GLY A 383 30.04 -17.44 -15.35
C GLY A 383 30.14 -18.60 -14.36
N THR A 384 30.67 -18.34 -13.17
CA THR A 384 30.90 -19.37 -12.15
C THR A 384 29.99 -19.13 -10.97
N VAL A 385 29.09 -20.08 -10.71
CA VAL A 385 28.23 -20.10 -9.52
C VAL A 385 29.01 -20.74 -8.38
N ARG A 386 29.00 -20.10 -7.21
CA ARG A 386 29.75 -20.56 -6.03
C ARG A 386 28.83 -20.59 -4.81
N GLY A 387 29.27 -21.34 -3.82
CA GLY A 387 28.56 -21.43 -2.56
C GLY A 387 29.19 -22.46 -1.65
N GLU A 388 28.53 -22.68 -0.51
CA GLU A 388 28.96 -23.65 0.50
C GLU A 388 27.86 -24.67 0.77
N LEU A 389 28.23 -25.95 0.68
CA LEU A 389 27.40 -27.04 1.17
C LEU A 389 27.59 -27.18 2.67
N LEU A 390 26.53 -26.94 3.45
CA LEU A 390 26.59 -26.88 4.91
C LEU A 390 26.48 -28.26 5.58
N THR A 391 25.86 -29.25 4.94
CA THR A 391 25.73 -30.61 5.48
C THR A 391 25.57 -31.68 4.41
N LEU A 392 26.04 -32.90 4.71
CA LEU A 392 25.73 -34.12 3.95
C LEU A 392 24.53 -34.90 4.53
N GLY A 393 24.00 -34.43 5.65
CA GLY A 393 23.10 -35.22 6.50
C GLY A 393 23.78 -36.49 6.98
N THR A 394 23.17 -37.64 6.68
CA THR A 394 23.70 -38.97 7.02
C THR A 394 24.45 -39.66 5.88
N ALA A 395 24.60 -39.00 4.72
CA ALA A 395 25.23 -39.58 3.55
C ALA A 395 26.76 -39.45 3.57
N ASP A 396 27.43 -40.31 2.81
CA ASP A 396 28.88 -40.27 2.63
C ASP A 396 29.33 -39.17 1.65
N SER A 397 28.41 -38.66 0.81
CA SER A 397 28.68 -37.62 -0.18
C SER A 397 27.40 -36.99 -0.70
N ALA A 398 27.50 -35.78 -1.25
CA ALA A 398 26.44 -35.12 -2.00
C ALA A 398 26.98 -34.64 -3.36
N THR A 399 26.11 -34.60 -4.37
CA THR A 399 26.41 -33.97 -5.66
C THR A 399 25.70 -32.63 -5.73
N VAL A 400 26.46 -31.59 -6.04
CA VAL A 400 25.94 -30.24 -6.30
C VAL A 400 26.00 -29.96 -7.81
N SER A 401 24.93 -29.36 -8.33
CA SER A 401 24.81 -28.93 -9.73
C SER A 401 23.99 -27.64 -9.81
N VAL A 402 24.09 -26.90 -10.91
CA VAL A 402 23.29 -25.69 -11.12
C VAL A 402 22.12 -25.96 -12.06
N GLU A 403 20.95 -25.42 -11.75
CA GLU A 403 19.89 -25.17 -12.73
C GLU A 403 19.82 -23.67 -12.99
N TYR A 404 19.59 -23.28 -14.25
CA TYR A 404 19.49 -21.88 -14.64
C TYR A 404 18.43 -21.67 -15.73
N ARG A 405 17.88 -20.46 -15.84
CA ARG A 405 16.93 -20.06 -16.89
C ARG A 405 17.12 -18.60 -17.25
N GLU A 406 17.00 -18.26 -18.53
CA GLU A 406 17.06 -16.87 -18.98
C GLU A 406 15.75 -16.17 -18.62
N VAL A 407 15.80 -15.02 -17.95
CA VAL A 407 14.59 -14.23 -17.67
C VAL A 407 14.03 -13.64 -18.97
N PRO A 408 12.72 -13.74 -19.26
CA PRO A 408 11.63 -14.19 -18.38
C PRO A 408 11.16 -15.64 -18.64
N GLN A 409 11.97 -16.47 -19.29
CA GLN A 409 11.59 -17.86 -19.59
C GLN A 409 11.36 -18.66 -18.29
N ALA A 410 10.35 -19.53 -18.30
CA ALA A 410 9.95 -20.31 -17.13
C ALA A 410 10.79 -21.59 -16.94
N GLU A 411 11.22 -22.20 -18.06
CA GLU A 411 11.84 -23.52 -18.11
C GLU A 411 13.29 -23.52 -17.59
N TRP A 412 13.57 -24.37 -16.61
CA TRP A 412 14.90 -24.57 -16.04
C TRP A 412 15.77 -25.47 -16.93
N THR A 413 17.04 -25.09 -17.07
CA THR A 413 18.08 -25.87 -17.74
C THR A 413 19.10 -26.35 -16.71
N ALA A 414 19.34 -27.66 -16.65
CA ALA A 414 20.42 -28.21 -15.84
C ALA A 414 21.78 -27.95 -16.51
N ALA A 415 22.73 -27.42 -15.76
CA ALA A 415 24.11 -27.27 -16.18
C ALA A 415 24.80 -28.65 -16.33
N ASP A 416 25.75 -28.72 -17.25
CA ASP A 416 26.56 -29.93 -17.44
C ASP A 416 27.53 -30.16 -16.28
N ASP A 417 28.06 -29.07 -15.71
CA ASP A 417 29.04 -29.13 -14.64
C ASP A 417 28.41 -29.53 -13.30
N ARG A 418 29.10 -30.41 -12.57
CA ARG A 418 28.65 -30.97 -11.30
C ARG A 418 29.84 -31.33 -10.44
N GLN A 419 29.71 -31.10 -9.15
CA GLN A 419 30.76 -31.40 -8.18
C GLN A 419 30.23 -32.36 -7.12
N THR A 420 30.98 -33.42 -6.81
CA THR A 420 30.66 -34.32 -5.69
C THR A 420 31.54 -33.94 -4.50
N LEU A 421 30.90 -33.64 -3.38
CA LEU A 421 31.54 -33.30 -2.11
C LEU A 421 31.41 -34.50 -1.14
N THR A 422 32.50 -34.88 -0.50
CA THR A 422 32.55 -35.96 0.51
C THR A 422 32.64 -35.42 1.95
N GLU A 423 32.66 -34.09 2.08
CA GLU A 423 32.55 -33.35 3.33
C GLU A 423 31.87 -32.00 3.03
N PRO A 424 31.20 -31.35 4.00
CA PRO A 424 30.72 -29.98 3.85
C PRO A 424 31.85 -29.03 3.40
N GLY A 425 31.51 -28.01 2.62
CA GLY A 425 32.47 -27.01 2.15
C GLY A 425 32.12 -26.38 0.81
N GLU A 426 33.04 -25.55 0.32
CA GLU A 426 32.87 -24.72 -0.86
C GLU A 426 32.79 -25.54 -2.16
N PHE A 427 31.98 -25.05 -3.11
CA PHE A 427 31.94 -25.51 -4.49
C PHE A 427 32.01 -24.34 -5.47
N ALA A 428 32.40 -24.65 -6.71
CA ALA A 428 32.38 -23.71 -7.83
C ALA A 428 31.98 -24.48 -9.09
N LEU A 429 30.91 -24.03 -9.76
CA LEU A 429 30.29 -24.71 -10.88
C LEU A 429 30.23 -23.75 -12.08
N GLU A 430 30.75 -24.19 -13.22
CA GLU A 430 30.81 -23.38 -14.43
C GLU A 430 29.50 -23.45 -15.22
N LEU A 431 28.93 -22.28 -15.52
CA LEU A 431 27.89 -22.10 -16.51
C LEU A 431 28.52 -21.64 -17.83
N SER A 432 28.11 -22.25 -18.94
CA SER A 432 28.63 -21.91 -20.28
C SER A 432 27.55 -21.97 -21.34
N GLY A 433 27.78 -21.28 -22.46
CA GLY A 433 26.79 -21.19 -23.54
C GLY A 433 25.69 -20.16 -23.29
N LEU A 434 25.91 -19.25 -22.32
CA LEU A 434 25.01 -18.15 -22.03
C LEU A 434 25.02 -17.12 -23.17
N THR A 435 23.97 -16.32 -23.23
CA THR A 435 23.86 -15.18 -24.13
C THR A 435 24.29 -13.92 -23.37
N GLY A 436 25.09 -13.07 -24.00
CA GLY A 436 25.57 -11.84 -23.38
C GLY A 436 24.46 -10.83 -23.20
N ARG A 437 24.59 -9.97 -22.18
CA ARG A 437 23.61 -8.92 -21.88
C ARG A 437 22.23 -9.51 -21.56
N ARG A 438 22.20 -10.52 -20.70
CA ARG A 438 21.00 -11.23 -20.23
C ARG A 438 21.05 -11.42 -18.72
N ILE A 439 19.88 -11.64 -18.15
CA ILE A 439 19.68 -12.00 -16.75
C ILE A 439 19.29 -13.47 -16.73
N TYR A 440 19.95 -14.24 -15.89
CA TYR A 440 19.61 -15.63 -15.62
C TYR A 440 19.25 -15.78 -14.15
N ASP A 441 18.09 -16.37 -13.87
CA ASP A 441 17.87 -16.98 -12.57
C ASP A 441 18.74 -18.24 -12.52
N HIS A 442 19.37 -18.49 -11.39
CA HIS A 442 20.09 -19.71 -11.12
C HIS A 442 19.83 -20.21 -9.71
N ARG A 443 19.92 -21.53 -9.53
CA ARG A 443 19.82 -22.18 -8.23
C ARG A 443 20.71 -23.41 -8.19
N VAL A 444 21.17 -23.77 -7.00
CA VAL A 444 21.96 -24.98 -6.79
C VAL A 444 21.07 -26.12 -6.34
N VAL A 445 21.20 -27.25 -7.02
CA VAL A 445 20.55 -28.52 -6.68
C VAL A 445 21.56 -29.39 -5.95
N VAL A 446 21.20 -29.84 -4.75
CA VAL A 446 21.96 -30.79 -3.94
C VAL A 446 21.25 -32.15 -3.95
N GLU A 447 21.94 -33.17 -4.47
CA GLU A 447 21.47 -34.55 -4.47
C GLU A 447 22.30 -35.41 -3.51
N THR A 448 21.62 -36.14 -2.63
CA THR A 448 22.25 -37.02 -1.63
C THR A 448 21.35 -38.23 -1.33
N ASP A 449 21.91 -39.28 -0.73
CA ASP A 449 21.15 -40.44 -0.25
C ASP A 449 20.50 -40.20 1.13
N ALA A 450 20.83 -39.09 1.81
CA ALA A 450 20.33 -38.78 3.15
C ALA A 450 18.92 -38.16 3.16
N PHE A 451 18.61 -37.37 2.14
CA PHE A 451 17.36 -36.63 1.97
C PHE A 451 17.08 -36.45 0.47
N GLY A 452 15.85 -36.07 0.11
CA GLY A 452 15.50 -35.83 -1.29
C GLY A 452 16.31 -34.69 -1.92
N PRO A 453 16.25 -34.50 -3.25
CA PRO A 453 16.89 -33.35 -3.89
C PRO A 453 16.43 -32.04 -3.25
N VAL A 454 17.39 -31.18 -2.91
CA VAL A 454 17.16 -29.86 -2.31
C VAL A 454 17.63 -28.80 -3.29
N THR A 455 16.86 -27.74 -3.44
CA THR A 455 17.24 -26.55 -4.21
C THR A 455 17.54 -25.39 -3.27
N SER A 456 18.57 -24.60 -3.56
CA SER A 456 18.75 -23.28 -2.96
C SER A 456 17.62 -22.34 -3.36
N ASP A 457 17.57 -21.17 -2.73
CA ASP A 457 16.88 -20.02 -3.27
C ASP A 457 17.44 -19.65 -4.65
N ASP A 458 16.61 -19.01 -5.47
CA ASP A 458 17.00 -18.46 -6.77
C ASP A 458 17.88 -17.21 -6.54
N ASP A 459 18.91 -17.06 -7.36
CA ASP A 459 19.79 -15.88 -7.38
C ASP A 459 20.09 -15.46 -8.83
N LEU A 460 20.60 -14.25 -9.04
CA LEU A 460 20.80 -13.66 -10.37
C LEU A 460 22.23 -13.83 -10.87
N LEU A 461 22.37 -14.18 -12.15
CA LEU A 461 23.61 -14.05 -12.91
C LEU A 461 23.37 -13.17 -14.13
N VAL A 462 24.07 -12.03 -14.19
CA VAL A 462 23.93 -11.05 -15.27
C VAL A 462 25.16 -11.08 -16.17
N THR A 463 24.98 -11.50 -17.43
CA THR A 463 26.09 -11.65 -18.37
C THR A 463 26.55 -10.33 -18.96
N GLU A 464 27.86 -10.15 -19.09
CA GLU A 464 28.48 -8.95 -19.66
C GLU A 464 28.10 -8.72 -21.14
N SER A 465 28.27 -7.49 -21.63
CA SER A 465 28.18 -7.20 -23.06
C SER A 465 29.47 -7.60 -23.79
N THR A 466 29.35 -7.85 -25.10
CA THR A 466 30.54 -7.96 -25.98
C THR A 466 30.93 -6.60 -26.59
N SER A 467 30.37 -5.50 -26.07
CA SER A 467 30.60 -4.15 -26.60
C SER A 467 32.07 -3.73 -26.48
N SER A 468 32.48 -2.79 -27.33
CA SER A 468 33.78 -2.08 -27.19
C SER A 468 33.60 -0.62 -26.78
N GLY A 469 32.47 -0.28 -26.16
CA GLY A 469 32.19 1.06 -25.61
C GLY A 469 32.05 2.18 -26.65
N ARG A 470 31.50 1.90 -27.84
CA ARG A 470 31.24 2.96 -28.84
C ARG A 470 29.82 3.48 -28.76
N SER A 471 29.68 4.60 -28.04
CA SER A 471 28.52 5.50 -28.14
C SER A 471 28.26 5.86 -29.61
N ALA A 472 27.09 5.48 -30.12
CA ALA A 472 26.63 5.94 -31.43
C ALA A 472 26.02 7.33 -31.27
N ALA A 473 26.82 8.36 -31.54
CA ALA A 473 26.32 9.72 -31.74
C ALA A 473 25.30 9.75 -32.90
N ASN A 474 24.22 10.51 -32.72
CA ASN A 474 23.03 10.70 -33.59
C ASN A 474 21.89 9.69 -33.37
N ALA A 475 21.22 9.77 -32.22
CA ALA A 475 19.85 9.26 -32.08
C ALA A 475 18.87 10.24 -32.78
N PRO A 476 17.87 9.76 -33.54
CA PRO A 476 16.81 10.65 -34.03
C PRO A 476 15.95 11.12 -32.86
N ALA A 477 15.46 12.36 -32.94
CA ALA A 477 14.39 12.84 -32.08
C ALA A 477 13.03 12.23 -32.48
N SER A 478 12.06 12.34 -31.58
CA SER A 478 10.66 12.02 -31.84
C SER A 478 10.12 12.75 -33.09
N LYS A 479 9.07 12.21 -33.70
CA LYS A 479 8.23 12.89 -34.70
C LYS A 479 7.36 13.95 -34.06
N SER A 480 6.95 13.71 -32.82
CA SER A 480 6.33 14.74 -32.02
C SER A 480 7.29 15.92 -31.80
N ALA A 481 6.72 17.09 -31.57
CA ALA A 481 7.45 18.24 -31.05
C ALA A 481 7.90 18.03 -29.59
N PHE A 482 7.40 16.99 -28.91
CA PHE A 482 7.73 16.62 -27.54
C PHE A 482 8.43 15.27 -27.53
N ASP A 483 9.70 15.25 -27.13
CA ASP A 483 10.49 14.05 -26.86
C ASP A 483 10.34 13.69 -25.36
N PRO A 484 10.37 12.40 -24.95
CA PRO A 484 10.30 12.05 -23.53
C PRO A 484 11.37 12.67 -22.63
N ASP A 485 12.48 13.19 -23.17
CA ASP A 485 13.51 13.94 -22.43
C ASP A 485 13.27 15.46 -22.38
N ASP A 486 12.15 15.96 -22.89
CA ASP A 486 11.78 17.38 -22.78
C ASP A 486 11.12 17.74 -21.43
N GLY A 487 10.78 16.75 -20.60
CA GLY A 487 10.13 16.95 -19.30
C GLY A 487 11.11 17.11 -18.13
N PHE A 488 10.59 16.98 -16.91
CA PHE A 488 11.42 17.03 -15.70
C PHE A 488 12.14 15.70 -15.41
N ALA A 489 11.56 14.58 -15.86
CA ALA A 489 12.18 13.27 -15.70
C ALA A 489 13.28 13.07 -16.76
N ASP A 490 14.41 12.49 -16.38
CA ASP A 490 15.45 12.01 -17.29
C ASP A 490 15.12 10.58 -17.71
N PRO A 491 14.82 10.29 -19.00
CA PRO A 491 14.47 8.94 -19.42
C PRO A 491 15.65 7.97 -19.30
N ALA A 492 15.50 7.03 -18.35
CA ALA A 492 16.39 5.91 -18.09
C ALA A 492 17.89 6.32 -18.02
N PRO A 493 18.32 7.16 -17.05
CA PRO A 493 19.71 7.63 -16.94
C PRO A 493 20.71 6.48 -16.76
N TRP A 494 20.24 5.35 -16.23
CA TRP A 494 20.96 4.09 -16.05
C TRP A 494 21.14 3.26 -17.33
N LEU A 495 20.41 3.57 -18.41
CA LEU A 495 20.47 2.80 -19.65
C LEU A 495 21.77 3.09 -20.42
N ASP A 496 22.61 2.06 -20.53
CA ASP A 496 23.82 2.06 -21.33
C ASP A 496 23.92 0.83 -22.27
N ASP A 497 25.13 0.51 -22.75
CA ASP A 497 25.39 -0.59 -23.67
C ASP A 497 25.69 -1.93 -22.99
N GLU A 498 25.76 -1.92 -21.65
CA GLU A 498 25.95 -3.08 -20.76
C GLU A 498 24.64 -3.49 -20.07
N THR A 499 23.69 -2.57 -19.87
CA THR A 499 22.36 -2.83 -19.28
C THR A 499 21.71 -4.09 -19.86
N PRO A 500 21.38 -5.12 -19.07
CA PRO A 500 20.87 -6.37 -19.60
C PRO A 500 19.51 -6.22 -20.29
N VAL A 501 19.24 -7.13 -21.23
CA VAL A 501 18.00 -7.15 -22.01
C VAL A 501 17.15 -8.32 -21.57
N VAL A 502 15.90 -8.06 -21.22
CA VAL A 502 14.88 -9.07 -20.95
C VAL A 502 13.94 -9.13 -22.15
N THR A 503 13.74 -10.32 -22.72
CA THR A 503 12.98 -10.47 -23.98
C THR A 503 11.69 -11.22 -23.76
N ILE A 504 10.56 -10.54 -23.90
CA ILE A 504 9.23 -11.15 -23.90
C ILE A 504 8.98 -11.71 -25.32
N THR A 505 8.83 -13.03 -25.40
CA THR A 505 8.62 -13.78 -26.65
C THR A 505 7.18 -14.23 -26.82
N GLU A 506 6.41 -14.27 -25.74
CA GLU A 506 5.00 -14.62 -25.71
C GLU A 506 4.21 -13.57 -24.91
N PRO A 507 3.06 -13.09 -25.39
CA PRO A 507 2.30 -12.05 -24.71
C PRO A 507 1.47 -12.68 -23.57
N THR A 508 2.15 -13.18 -22.55
CA THR A 508 1.52 -13.81 -21.38
C THR A 508 1.79 -13.02 -20.11
N LEU A 509 0.88 -13.11 -19.14
CA LEU A 509 1.04 -12.50 -17.82
C LEU A 509 2.31 -13.04 -17.13
N GLU A 510 2.54 -14.35 -17.18
CA GLU A 510 3.72 -14.99 -16.59
C GLU A 510 5.05 -14.42 -17.10
N GLN A 511 5.21 -14.22 -18.42
CA GLN A 511 6.44 -13.61 -18.94
C GLN A 511 6.56 -12.13 -18.56
N PHE A 512 5.44 -11.42 -18.48
CA PHE A 512 5.44 -10.02 -18.07
C PHE A 512 5.84 -9.87 -16.60
N GLU A 513 5.22 -10.61 -15.69
CA GLU A 513 5.53 -10.63 -14.25
C GLU A 513 6.99 -10.97 -14.01
N ARG A 514 7.51 -12.03 -14.65
CA ARG A 514 8.93 -12.39 -14.55
C ARG A 514 9.88 -11.34 -15.12
N ALA A 515 9.44 -10.54 -16.09
CA ALA A 515 10.27 -9.47 -16.65
C ALA A 515 10.32 -8.22 -15.77
N ILE A 516 9.25 -7.93 -15.03
CA ILE A 516 9.16 -6.77 -14.14
C ILE A 516 9.62 -7.09 -12.71
N ASP A 517 9.60 -8.35 -12.28
CA ASP A 517 10.08 -8.78 -10.97
C ASP A 517 11.55 -9.22 -11.03
N VAL A 518 12.43 -8.27 -11.37
CA VAL A 518 13.88 -8.51 -11.37
C VAL A 518 14.56 -7.34 -10.69
N ASP A 519 15.29 -7.64 -9.62
CA ASP A 519 16.02 -6.64 -8.84
C ASP A 519 17.36 -6.25 -9.49
N HIS A 520 17.28 -5.74 -10.72
CA HIS A 520 18.40 -5.28 -11.51
C HIS A 520 17.90 -4.31 -12.59
N GLU A 521 18.73 -3.36 -13.04
CA GLU A 521 18.35 -2.52 -14.18
C GLU A 521 18.11 -3.38 -15.42
N ARG A 522 17.04 -3.11 -16.16
CA ARG A 522 16.61 -3.98 -17.26
C ARG A 522 15.89 -3.24 -18.38
N LEU A 523 16.33 -3.52 -19.60
CA LEU A 523 15.61 -3.14 -20.82
C LEU A 523 14.71 -4.29 -21.24
N VAL A 524 13.40 -4.14 -21.04
CA VAL A 524 12.40 -5.11 -21.47
C VAL A 524 11.99 -4.83 -22.91
N VAL A 525 12.22 -5.81 -23.79
CA VAL A 525 11.88 -5.73 -25.22
C VAL A 525 10.88 -6.82 -25.60
N PHE A 526 10.13 -6.59 -26.67
CA PHE A 526 9.07 -7.46 -27.13
C PHE A 526 9.41 -8.02 -28.51
N GLU A 527 9.64 -9.33 -28.57
CA GLU A 527 9.70 -10.09 -29.83
C GLU A 527 8.33 -10.50 -30.35
N THR A 528 7.28 -10.13 -29.62
CA THR A 528 5.89 -10.51 -29.90
C THR A 528 4.95 -9.31 -29.86
N SER A 529 3.82 -9.43 -30.53
CA SER A 529 2.66 -8.54 -30.41
C SER A 529 1.48 -9.31 -29.81
N GLY A 530 0.41 -8.60 -29.45
CA GLY A 530 -0.81 -9.22 -28.98
C GLY A 530 -1.32 -8.60 -27.70
N VAL A 531 -2.10 -9.40 -26.97
CA VAL A 531 -2.77 -8.99 -25.74
C VAL A 531 -2.19 -9.77 -24.57
N ILE A 532 -1.79 -9.04 -23.53
CA ILE A 532 -1.44 -9.58 -22.21
C ILE A 532 -2.65 -9.35 -21.31
N ASP A 533 -3.37 -10.41 -20.96
CA ASP A 533 -4.51 -10.35 -20.03
C ASP A 533 -3.98 -10.37 -18.59
N LEU A 534 -4.29 -9.32 -17.81
CA LEU A 534 -3.90 -9.18 -16.40
C LEU A 534 -4.81 -9.98 -15.45
N GLY A 535 -5.77 -10.74 -15.98
CA GLY A 535 -6.62 -11.68 -15.25
C GLY A 535 -7.94 -11.08 -14.78
N GLY A 536 -7.98 -9.78 -14.49
CA GLY A 536 -9.15 -9.12 -13.89
C GLY A 536 -9.39 -9.53 -12.43
N GLU A 537 -8.36 -10.05 -11.77
CA GLU A 537 -8.41 -10.46 -10.35
C GLU A 537 -7.96 -9.29 -9.45
N GLU A 538 -6.82 -8.68 -9.80
CA GLU A 538 -6.26 -7.51 -9.12
C GLU A 538 -6.46 -6.22 -9.94
N ARG A 539 -6.64 -5.09 -9.24
CA ARG A 539 -6.77 -3.76 -9.90
C ARG A 539 -5.51 -3.39 -10.68
N TRP A 540 -4.34 -3.76 -10.15
CA TRP A 540 -3.05 -3.40 -10.69
C TRP A 540 -2.08 -4.58 -10.73
N THR A 541 -1.26 -4.62 -11.77
CA THR A 541 0.02 -5.35 -11.76
C THR A 541 1.13 -4.37 -11.40
N PRO A 542 1.75 -4.48 -10.20
CA PRO A 542 2.74 -3.52 -9.74
C PRO A 542 4.13 -3.80 -10.34
N ILE A 543 4.82 -2.74 -10.75
CA ILE A 543 6.26 -2.76 -11.03
C ILE A 543 6.94 -2.20 -9.78
N THR A 544 7.59 -3.05 -9.00
CA THR A 544 8.17 -2.72 -7.68
C THR A 544 9.69 -2.63 -7.69
N LYS A 545 10.34 -2.99 -8.81
CA LYS A 545 11.79 -2.97 -8.96
C LYS A 545 12.21 -1.83 -9.86
N ASP A 546 13.08 -0.95 -9.35
CA ASP A 546 13.59 0.24 -10.02
C ASP A 546 14.25 -0.06 -11.37
N ARG A 547 14.48 1.01 -12.15
CA ARG A 547 15.30 0.97 -13.37
C ARG A 547 14.78 -0.03 -14.40
N CYS A 548 13.48 0.05 -14.68
CA CYS A 548 12.78 -0.76 -15.67
C CYS A 548 12.39 0.06 -16.90
N TYR A 549 12.74 -0.40 -18.10
CA TYR A 549 12.26 0.20 -19.34
C TYR A 549 11.44 -0.80 -20.14
N LEU A 550 10.12 -0.61 -20.17
CA LEU A 550 9.21 -1.33 -21.06
C LEU A 550 9.18 -0.70 -22.46
N ALA A 551 9.94 -1.26 -23.39
CA ALA A 551 10.14 -0.70 -24.73
C ALA A 551 9.15 -1.25 -25.77
N GLY A 552 7.88 -0.84 -25.73
CA GLY A 552 6.81 -1.29 -26.63
C GLY A 552 7.06 -1.02 -28.12
N GLN A 553 7.91 -0.04 -28.46
CA GLN A 553 8.33 0.24 -29.84
C GLN A 553 9.09 -0.91 -30.50
N THR A 554 9.55 -1.88 -29.71
CA THR A 554 10.25 -3.06 -30.21
C THR A 554 9.30 -4.14 -30.71
N ALA A 555 8.03 -4.14 -30.28
CA ALA A 555 7.02 -5.11 -30.70
C ALA A 555 6.69 -4.99 -32.20
N PRO A 556 6.46 -6.12 -32.90
CA PRO A 556 5.87 -6.09 -34.24
C PRO A 556 4.44 -5.52 -34.19
N SER A 557 3.88 -5.15 -35.36
CA SER A 557 2.47 -4.72 -35.46
C SER A 557 1.53 -5.84 -34.97
N PRO A 558 0.45 -5.54 -34.23
CA PRO A 558 -0.06 -4.20 -33.89
C PRO A 558 0.54 -3.59 -32.60
N GLY A 559 1.56 -4.21 -32.00
CA GLY A 559 2.11 -3.85 -30.69
C GLY A 559 1.53 -4.69 -29.54
N ILE A 560 1.74 -4.23 -28.31
CA ILE A 560 1.26 -4.88 -27.09
C ILE A 560 0.10 -4.07 -26.49
N ALA A 561 -0.92 -4.78 -26.04
CA ALA A 561 -1.98 -4.23 -25.19
C ALA A 561 -2.14 -5.06 -23.92
N PHE A 562 -2.27 -4.37 -22.79
CA PHE A 562 -2.68 -4.95 -21.51
C PHE A 562 -4.19 -4.77 -21.36
N VAL A 563 -4.89 -5.79 -20.88
CA VAL A 563 -6.34 -5.76 -20.68
C VAL A 563 -6.73 -6.26 -19.28
N ARG A 564 -7.93 -5.87 -18.81
CA ARG A 564 -8.54 -6.39 -17.58
C ARG A 564 -7.70 -6.09 -16.33
N GLY A 565 -7.23 -4.85 -16.25
CA GLY A 565 -6.44 -4.33 -15.13
C GLY A 565 -5.57 -3.14 -15.56
N GLY A 566 -4.90 -2.51 -14.60
CA GLY A 566 -3.91 -1.47 -14.84
C GLY A 566 -2.48 -1.90 -14.53
N VAL A 567 -1.50 -1.09 -14.92
CA VAL A 567 -0.11 -1.22 -14.47
C VAL A 567 0.22 -0.06 -13.55
N ASN A 568 0.77 -0.37 -12.37
CA ASN A 568 1.16 0.61 -11.36
C ASN A 568 2.69 0.60 -11.20
N VAL A 569 3.35 1.72 -11.52
CA VAL A 569 4.81 1.86 -11.39
C VAL A 569 5.15 2.30 -9.97
N GLN A 570 5.33 1.36 -9.06
CA GLN A 570 5.72 1.54 -7.66
C GLN A 570 7.25 1.46 -7.48
N ALA A 571 7.98 2.12 -8.38
CA ALA A 571 9.43 2.04 -8.46
C ALA A 571 9.99 3.33 -9.09
N ASP A 572 11.28 3.57 -8.87
CA ASP A 572 12.00 4.74 -9.38
C ASP A 572 12.67 4.45 -10.73
N ASP A 573 12.94 5.53 -11.50
CA ASP A 573 13.69 5.49 -12.75
C ASP A 573 13.08 4.59 -13.84
N CYS A 574 11.75 4.48 -13.92
CA CYS A 574 11.07 3.61 -14.86
C CYS A 574 10.55 4.36 -16.11
N VAL A 575 10.61 3.68 -17.26
CA VAL A 575 10.14 4.20 -18.56
C VAL A 575 9.13 3.24 -19.18
N ILE A 576 7.92 3.73 -19.41
CA ILE A 576 6.85 3.01 -20.09
C ILE A 576 6.61 3.68 -21.44
N GLN A 577 6.87 2.97 -22.54
CA GLN A 577 6.81 3.59 -23.86
C GLN A 577 6.12 2.74 -24.94
N HIS A 578 5.27 3.35 -25.78
CA HIS A 578 4.64 2.71 -26.94
C HIS A 578 3.77 1.48 -26.61
N LEU A 579 3.05 1.52 -25.49
CA LEU A 579 2.19 0.44 -24.99
C LEU A 579 0.72 0.88 -24.88
N ARG A 580 -0.19 -0.09 -24.83
CA ARG A 580 -1.64 0.15 -24.63
C ARG A 580 -2.12 -0.48 -23.34
N PHE A 581 -2.98 0.20 -22.60
CA PHE A 581 -3.55 -0.28 -21.35
C PHE A 581 -5.06 -0.06 -21.36
N PHE A 582 -5.81 -1.14 -21.33
CA PHE A 582 -7.25 -1.16 -21.50
C PHE A 582 -7.88 -1.86 -20.31
N ALA A 583 -8.09 -1.10 -19.23
CA ALA A 583 -8.48 -1.66 -17.95
C ALA A 583 -9.86 -2.33 -18.01
N GLY A 584 -10.89 -1.54 -18.35
CA GLY A 584 -12.28 -1.93 -18.55
C GLY A 584 -12.97 -2.48 -17.30
N ASP A 585 -14.26 -2.79 -17.43
CA ASP A 585 -15.09 -3.35 -16.35
C ASP A 585 -14.72 -4.81 -15.96
N ALA A 586 -13.80 -5.42 -16.71
CA ALA A 586 -13.40 -6.83 -16.61
C ALA A 586 -14.54 -7.88 -16.52
N GLY A 587 -15.77 -7.52 -16.89
CA GLY A 587 -16.98 -8.35 -16.69
C GLY A 587 -17.37 -8.50 -15.21
N ARG A 588 -16.96 -7.56 -14.38
CA ARG A 588 -17.17 -7.53 -12.94
C ARG A 588 -18.41 -6.71 -12.58
N ASP A 589 -18.93 -6.93 -11.37
CA ASP A 589 -20.09 -6.23 -10.81
C ASP A 589 -19.78 -5.62 -9.42
N ASP A 590 -18.52 -5.69 -8.96
CA ASP A 590 -18.10 -5.14 -7.67
C ASP A 590 -17.72 -3.67 -7.75
N ALA A 591 -18.20 -2.94 -6.75
CA ALA A 591 -18.09 -1.49 -6.70
C ALA A 591 -16.67 -0.97 -6.43
N ASP A 592 -15.83 -1.87 -5.91
CA ASP A 592 -14.42 -1.71 -5.62
C ASP A 592 -13.51 -1.90 -6.85
N TRP A 593 -14.01 -2.30 -8.01
CA TRP A 593 -13.15 -2.46 -9.20
C TRP A 593 -12.82 -1.10 -9.81
N ILE A 594 -11.75 -0.46 -9.33
CA ILE A 594 -11.28 0.86 -9.79
C ILE A 594 -9.87 0.84 -10.41
N PRO A 595 -9.62 -0.01 -11.43
CA PRO A 595 -8.31 -0.05 -12.07
C PRO A 595 -8.02 1.24 -12.84
N ASP A 596 -6.77 1.66 -12.78
CA ASP A 596 -6.16 2.68 -13.62
C ASP A 596 -4.70 2.32 -13.91
N SER A 597 -4.09 2.91 -14.93
CA SER A 597 -2.63 2.87 -15.07
C SER A 597 -2.03 4.08 -14.37
N ARG A 598 -0.91 3.94 -13.67
CA ARG A 598 -0.37 5.06 -12.90
C ARG A 598 1.11 4.92 -12.54
N THR A 599 1.71 6.03 -12.13
CA THR A 599 2.84 5.96 -11.19
C THR A 599 2.31 5.76 -9.77
N GLY A 600 3.09 5.02 -8.99
CA GLY A 600 2.87 4.80 -7.57
C GLY A 600 3.22 6.04 -6.76
N ASP A 601 2.81 6.00 -5.51
CA ASP A 601 3.05 7.10 -4.57
C ASP A 601 4.51 7.08 -4.11
N ASP A 602 5.05 8.24 -3.73
CA ASP A 602 6.43 8.43 -3.29
C ASP A 602 7.53 8.05 -4.31
N THR A 603 7.14 7.87 -5.58
CA THR A 603 8.06 7.47 -6.67
C THR A 603 8.75 8.65 -7.35
N ARG A 604 9.87 8.37 -8.02
CA ARG A 604 10.72 9.38 -8.66
C ARG A 604 11.16 9.01 -10.07
N ASN A 605 11.34 10.05 -10.89
CA ASN A 605 11.95 9.98 -12.21
C ASN A 605 11.26 8.99 -13.18
N ASN A 606 9.93 9.07 -13.26
CA ASN A 606 9.13 8.15 -14.06
C ASN A 606 8.61 8.80 -15.35
N VAL A 607 8.69 8.04 -16.46
CA VAL A 607 8.31 8.51 -17.80
C VAL A 607 7.24 7.62 -18.41
N TRP A 608 6.14 8.22 -18.87
CA TRP A 608 5.15 7.59 -19.73
C TRP A 608 5.09 8.33 -21.06
N ASP A 609 5.54 7.68 -22.13
CA ASP A 609 5.62 8.31 -23.44
C ASP A 609 4.98 7.47 -24.54
N HIS A 610 4.16 8.10 -25.38
CA HIS A 610 3.45 7.39 -26.44
C HIS A 610 2.67 6.18 -25.91
N CYS A 611 1.93 6.29 -24.82
CA CYS A 611 1.02 5.23 -24.37
C CYS A 611 -0.42 5.55 -24.76
N THR A 612 -1.26 4.52 -24.90
CA THR A 612 -2.70 4.68 -25.02
C THR A 612 -3.37 3.97 -23.86
N THR A 613 -4.01 4.73 -22.98
CA THR A 613 -4.74 4.23 -21.83
C THR A 613 -6.23 4.50 -22.02
N ALA A 614 -7.07 3.50 -21.74
CA ALA A 614 -8.51 3.67 -21.84
C ALA A 614 -9.30 2.77 -20.90
N TRP A 615 -10.59 3.09 -20.77
CA TRP A 615 -11.58 2.32 -20.04
C TRP A 615 -11.27 2.20 -18.55
N GLY A 616 -10.70 3.25 -17.96
CA GLY A 616 -10.60 3.36 -16.50
C GLY A 616 -11.98 3.49 -15.87
N ILE A 617 -12.16 2.93 -14.66
CA ILE A 617 -13.45 2.98 -13.96
C ILE A 617 -13.58 4.27 -13.15
N GLU A 618 -12.51 4.66 -12.43
CA GLU A 618 -12.44 5.99 -11.84
C GLU A 618 -11.48 6.87 -12.65
N GLN A 619 -10.16 6.66 -12.56
CA GLN A 619 -9.16 7.31 -13.40
C GLN A 619 -8.68 6.39 -14.52
N THR A 620 -8.01 6.95 -15.53
CA THR A 620 -7.49 6.20 -16.68
C THR A 620 -5.96 6.16 -16.71
N LEU A 621 -5.29 7.30 -16.54
CA LEU A 621 -3.82 7.37 -16.37
C LEU A 621 -3.43 8.44 -15.34
N SER A 622 -2.87 8.07 -14.20
CA SER A 622 -2.63 9.00 -13.08
C SER A 622 -1.16 9.13 -12.68
N VAL A 623 -0.83 10.23 -11.99
CA VAL A 623 0.44 10.41 -11.28
C VAL A 623 0.17 10.24 -9.79
N GLY A 624 0.98 9.41 -9.13
CA GLY A 624 0.88 9.14 -7.70
C GLY A 624 1.10 10.37 -6.81
N TYR A 625 0.78 10.20 -5.54
CA TYR A 625 1.00 11.18 -4.47
C TYR A 625 2.51 11.32 -4.16
N ASP A 626 2.93 12.51 -3.72
CA ASP A 626 4.31 12.77 -3.28
C ASP A 626 5.43 12.40 -4.30
N THR A 627 5.07 12.28 -5.57
CA THR A 627 6.04 11.96 -6.62
C THR A 627 6.95 13.13 -6.94
N VAL A 628 8.16 12.85 -7.43
CA VAL A 628 9.10 13.87 -7.89
C VAL A 628 9.62 13.52 -9.27
N ASP A 629 9.59 14.49 -10.19
CA ASP A 629 10.08 14.35 -11.57
C ASP A 629 9.30 13.27 -12.34
N THR A 630 8.06 13.58 -12.72
CA THR A 630 7.22 12.71 -13.57
C THR A 630 6.96 13.35 -14.92
N THR A 631 7.11 12.61 -16.01
CA THR A 631 6.90 13.12 -17.38
C THR A 631 5.95 12.24 -18.18
N PHE A 632 4.79 12.79 -18.54
CA PHE A 632 3.82 12.18 -19.46
C PHE A 632 3.83 12.93 -20.78
N THR A 633 4.34 12.29 -21.83
CA THR A 633 4.43 12.86 -23.19
C THR A 633 3.67 12.05 -24.22
N ASN A 634 2.99 12.70 -25.15
CA ASN A 634 2.41 12.05 -26.34
C ASN A 634 1.43 10.89 -26.03
N ASN A 635 0.76 10.88 -24.89
CA ASN A 635 -0.17 9.81 -24.51
C ASN A 635 -1.59 10.08 -25.05
N ILE A 636 -2.38 9.03 -25.26
CA ILE A 636 -3.83 9.11 -25.37
C ILE A 636 -4.43 8.53 -24.10
N VAL A 637 -5.25 9.32 -23.40
CA VAL A 637 -5.98 8.94 -22.19
C VAL A 637 -7.46 9.12 -22.50
N ALA A 638 -8.19 8.04 -22.73
CA ALA A 638 -9.52 8.18 -23.33
C ALA A 638 -10.58 7.22 -22.78
N GLU A 639 -11.84 7.62 -22.93
CA GLU A 639 -13.01 6.79 -22.64
C GLU A 639 -12.96 6.14 -21.25
N GLY A 640 -12.76 6.93 -20.19
CA GLY A 640 -13.16 6.50 -18.85
C GLY A 640 -14.63 6.04 -18.89
N LEU A 641 -14.96 4.94 -18.22
CA LEU A 641 -16.26 4.27 -18.34
C LEU A 641 -17.31 4.94 -17.46
N TYR A 642 -18.17 5.76 -18.08
CA TYR A 642 -19.05 6.73 -17.44
C TYR A 642 -19.99 6.17 -16.39
N ASP A 643 -20.97 5.31 -16.71
CA ASP A 643 -21.87 4.71 -15.71
C ASP A 643 -21.60 3.21 -15.58
N SER A 644 -20.39 2.89 -15.13
CA SER A 644 -19.90 1.51 -14.99
C SER A 644 -20.05 0.97 -13.57
N VAL A 645 -19.14 0.11 -13.13
CA VAL A 645 -19.25 -0.63 -11.85
C VAL A 645 -19.03 0.21 -10.59
N HIS A 646 -18.59 1.47 -10.69
CA HIS A 646 -18.19 2.27 -9.53
C HIS A 646 -19.36 2.58 -8.57
N GLU A 647 -19.16 2.42 -7.25
CA GLU A 647 -20.19 2.65 -6.21
C GLU A 647 -20.83 4.04 -6.24
N LYS A 648 -20.03 5.08 -6.53
CA LYS A 648 -20.44 6.49 -6.55
C LYS A 648 -21.16 6.88 -7.85
N GLY A 649 -21.53 5.89 -8.68
CA GLY A 649 -22.21 6.07 -9.96
C GLY A 649 -21.29 6.64 -11.02
N ALA A 650 -21.76 7.66 -11.74
CA ALA A 650 -21.07 8.15 -12.92
C ALA A 650 -19.63 8.66 -12.63
N ARG A 651 -18.64 8.00 -13.25
CA ARG A 651 -17.20 8.20 -13.13
C ARG A 651 -16.56 7.98 -14.49
N ALA A 652 -15.68 8.87 -14.95
CA ALA A 652 -15.00 8.71 -16.24
C ALA A 652 -13.83 9.69 -16.27
N TYR A 653 -12.89 9.53 -15.35
CA TYR A 653 -11.86 10.52 -15.14
C TYR A 653 -10.60 10.24 -15.95
N GLY A 654 -10.00 11.31 -16.46
CA GLY A 654 -8.78 11.23 -17.25
C GLY A 654 -7.57 10.89 -16.38
N SER A 655 -7.07 11.92 -15.69
CA SER A 655 -5.84 11.89 -14.92
C SER A 655 -5.96 12.68 -13.63
N LEU A 656 -5.63 12.02 -12.52
CA LEU A 656 -5.39 12.66 -11.23
C LEU A 656 -3.88 12.80 -11.04
N ILE A 657 -3.43 13.99 -10.66
CA ILE A 657 -2.05 14.25 -10.24
C ILE A 657 -2.09 14.37 -8.72
N GLY A 658 -1.54 13.38 -8.02
CA GLY A 658 -1.67 13.21 -6.57
C GLY A 658 -1.17 14.41 -5.77
N ASP A 659 -1.67 14.56 -4.54
CA ASP A 659 -1.27 15.64 -3.65
C ASP A 659 0.26 15.71 -3.53
N ARG A 660 0.78 16.94 -3.50
CA ARG A 660 2.21 17.25 -3.34
C ARG A 660 3.13 16.70 -4.42
N ALA A 661 2.63 16.11 -5.51
CA ALA A 661 3.48 15.73 -6.64
C ALA A 661 4.21 16.95 -7.23
N LYS A 662 5.54 16.84 -7.36
CA LYS A 662 6.43 17.93 -7.80
C LYS A 662 7.07 17.63 -9.14
N ASN A 663 7.36 18.69 -9.88
CA ASN A 663 8.01 18.61 -11.18
C ASN A 663 7.29 17.64 -12.14
N VAL A 664 5.98 17.86 -12.34
CA VAL A 664 5.17 17.03 -13.25
C VAL A 664 5.08 17.71 -14.62
N THR A 665 5.49 17.02 -15.69
CA THR A 665 5.33 17.48 -17.08
C THR A 665 4.23 16.69 -17.78
N LEU A 666 3.24 17.37 -18.33
CA LEU A 666 2.16 16.82 -19.14
C LEU A 666 2.16 17.51 -20.52
N ALA A 667 2.81 16.90 -21.51
CA ALA A 667 3.05 17.52 -22.81
C ALA A 667 2.56 16.71 -24.03
N GLY A 668 1.83 17.34 -24.94
CA GLY A 668 1.44 16.70 -26.21
C GLY A 668 0.45 15.54 -26.08
N ASN A 669 -0.21 15.40 -24.94
CA ASN A 669 -1.18 14.33 -24.67
C ASN A 669 -2.55 14.64 -25.28
N ILE A 670 -3.40 13.62 -25.35
CA ILE A 670 -4.82 13.72 -25.67
C ILE A 670 -5.61 13.14 -24.50
N TRP A 671 -6.47 13.96 -23.88
CA TRP A 671 -7.57 13.49 -23.05
C TRP A 671 -8.86 13.54 -23.88
N ALA A 672 -9.53 12.41 -24.07
CA ALA A 672 -10.71 12.36 -24.94
C ALA A 672 -11.84 11.52 -24.35
N HIS A 673 -13.06 12.04 -24.36
CA HIS A 673 -14.23 11.33 -23.83
C HIS A 673 -14.07 10.92 -22.36
N ASN A 674 -13.41 11.78 -21.57
CA ASN A 674 -13.37 11.68 -20.12
C ASN A 674 -14.24 12.80 -19.57
N LYS A 675 -15.11 12.49 -18.62
CA LYS A 675 -16.02 13.45 -18.02
C LYS A 675 -15.28 14.55 -17.25
N ASP A 676 -14.27 14.22 -16.46
CA ASP A 676 -13.63 15.14 -15.50
C ASP A 676 -12.16 14.73 -15.25
N ARG A 677 -11.42 15.53 -14.48
CA ARG A 677 -9.99 15.41 -14.17
C ARG A 677 -9.14 15.33 -15.44
N ASN A 678 -9.15 16.38 -16.25
CA ASN A 678 -8.43 16.44 -17.54
C ASN A 678 -7.37 17.58 -17.63
N PRO A 679 -6.28 17.52 -16.84
CA PRO A 679 -6.08 16.73 -15.62
C PRO A 679 -6.69 17.43 -14.38
N ARG A 680 -6.81 16.71 -13.26
CA ARG A 680 -6.94 17.35 -11.92
C ARG A 680 -5.56 17.42 -11.26
N LEU A 681 -5.13 18.63 -10.94
CA LEU A 681 -3.94 18.95 -10.16
C LEU A 681 -4.36 19.06 -8.70
N LYS A 682 -4.05 18.03 -7.89
CA LYS A 682 -4.43 18.01 -6.48
C LYS A 682 -3.56 18.93 -5.63
N ALA A 683 -3.89 19.09 -4.35
CA ALA A 683 -3.35 20.12 -3.49
C ALA A 683 -1.81 20.07 -3.41
N GLY A 684 -1.18 21.25 -3.47
CA GLY A 684 0.28 21.37 -3.35
C GLY A 684 1.08 20.84 -4.54
N THR A 685 0.46 20.52 -5.68
CA THR A 685 1.18 20.05 -6.88
C THR A 685 1.95 21.17 -7.60
N GLU A 686 3.04 20.81 -8.27
CA GLU A 686 3.81 21.68 -9.17
C GLU A 686 3.88 21.07 -10.57
N SER A 687 3.13 21.64 -11.53
CA SER A 687 2.89 20.99 -12.83
C SER A 687 3.05 21.91 -14.06
N VAL A 688 3.50 21.35 -15.17
CA VAL A 688 3.47 21.97 -16.50
C VAL A 688 2.50 21.21 -17.40
N VAL A 689 1.40 21.87 -17.78
CA VAL A 689 0.36 21.34 -18.68
C VAL A 689 0.47 22.06 -20.01
N VAL A 690 1.08 21.42 -21.00
CA VAL A 690 1.50 22.08 -22.24
C VAL A 690 1.03 21.37 -23.51
N ASN A 691 0.43 22.12 -24.44
CA ASN A 691 0.06 21.64 -25.78
C ASN A 691 -0.69 20.30 -25.81
N ASN A 692 -1.60 20.09 -24.87
CA ASN A 692 -2.47 18.93 -24.85
C ASN A 692 -3.79 19.20 -25.59
N VAL A 693 -4.44 18.14 -26.07
CA VAL A 693 -5.83 18.20 -26.56
C VAL A 693 -6.73 17.64 -25.46
N ILE A 694 -7.71 18.42 -25.01
CA ILE A 694 -8.73 18.01 -24.06
C ILE A 694 -10.06 18.05 -24.81
N TYR A 695 -10.70 16.90 -25.02
CA TYR A 695 -11.84 16.76 -25.90
C TYR A 695 -13.02 16.03 -25.25
N HIS A 696 -14.23 16.59 -25.38
CA HIS A 696 -15.48 16.01 -24.87
C HIS A 696 -15.45 15.72 -23.37
N PHE A 697 -15.59 16.79 -22.58
CA PHE A 697 -15.42 16.79 -21.12
C PHE A 697 -16.42 17.74 -20.46
N ASP A 698 -16.85 17.43 -19.23
CA ASP A 698 -17.54 18.39 -18.36
C ASP A 698 -16.53 19.35 -17.74
N ASP A 699 -15.48 18.79 -17.16
CA ASP A 699 -14.46 19.51 -16.39
C ASP A 699 -13.08 19.31 -17.04
N GLY A 700 -12.45 20.45 -17.35
CA GLY A 700 -11.14 20.51 -18.01
C GLY A 700 -9.99 20.33 -17.01
N THR A 701 -9.11 21.32 -16.95
CA THR A 701 -8.01 21.36 -15.98
C THR A 701 -8.50 21.91 -14.65
N TRP A 702 -8.64 21.02 -13.67
CA TRP A 702 -9.05 21.37 -12.30
C TRP A 702 -7.80 21.54 -11.43
N MET A 703 -7.68 22.66 -10.74
CA MET A 703 -6.64 22.96 -9.78
C MET A 703 -7.22 23.04 -8.36
N ASP A 704 -6.70 22.22 -7.44
CA ASP A 704 -7.02 22.28 -6.01
C ASP A 704 -6.17 23.36 -5.30
N ASP A 705 -6.37 23.55 -3.99
CA ASP A 705 -5.66 24.57 -3.23
C ASP A 705 -4.13 24.41 -3.23
N SER A 706 -3.42 25.53 -3.09
CA SER A 706 -1.95 25.56 -2.99
C SER A 706 -1.21 24.95 -4.19
N THR A 707 -1.90 24.74 -5.33
CA THR A 707 -1.27 24.27 -6.57
C THR A 707 -0.60 25.39 -7.33
N ILE A 708 0.50 25.04 -8.01
CA ILE A 708 1.29 25.96 -8.84
C ILE A 708 1.45 25.32 -10.24
N ALA A 709 0.99 26.01 -11.28
CA ALA A 709 1.06 25.45 -12.63
C ALA A 709 1.47 26.42 -13.74
N SER A 710 2.10 25.88 -14.79
CA SER A 710 2.18 26.53 -16.12
C SER A 710 1.24 25.80 -17.08
N ILE A 711 0.16 26.45 -17.53
CA ILE A 711 -0.86 25.89 -18.43
C ILE A 711 -0.78 26.63 -19.76
N VAL A 712 -0.11 26.03 -20.76
CA VAL A 712 0.31 26.74 -21.98
C VAL A 712 -0.09 25.98 -23.23
N GLY A 713 -0.71 26.65 -24.19
CA GLY A 713 -0.83 26.08 -25.54
C GLY A 713 -1.87 24.96 -25.69
N ASN A 714 -2.69 24.65 -24.68
CA ASN A 714 -3.63 23.52 -24.74
C ASN A 714 -4.87 23.85 -25.57
N ALA A 715 -5.47 22.83 -26.19
CA ALA A 715 -6.72 22.93 -26.96
C ALA A 715 -7.87 22.26 -26.21
N TYR A 716 -8.83 23.06 -25.73
CA TYR A 716 -10.02 22.63 -24.99
C TYR A 716 -11.24 22.60 -25.92
N LEU A 717 -11.64 21.41 -26.32
CA LEU A 717 -12.56 21.19 -27.44
C LEU A 717 -13.83 20.47 -26.99
N ARG A 718 -14.99 21.00 -27.43
CA ARG A 718 -16.32 20.46 -27.14
C ARG A 718 -16.56 20.23 -25.63
N PRO A 719 -16.43 21.25 -24.77
CA PRO A 719 -16.90 21.15 -23.40
C PRO A 719 -18.43 20.91 -23.37
N THR A 720 -18.90 20.16 -22.38
CA THR A 720 -20.33 19.81 -22.20
C THR A 720 -21.02 20.65 -21.11
N THR A 721 -20.25 21.42 -20.35
CA THR A 721 -20.76 22.37 -19.34
C THR A 721 -20.27 23.79 -19.59
N ASP A 722 -20.75 24.74 -18.79
CA ASP A 722 -20.28 26.13 -18.77
C ASP A 722 -19.14 26.37 -17.75
N VAL A 723 -18.59 25.31 -17.12
CA VAL A 723 -17.46 25.43 -16.19
C VAL A 723 -16.22 25.89 -16.97
N PRO A 724 -15.46 26.91 -16.51
CA PRO A 724 -14.27 27.35 -17.21
C PRO A 724 -13.24 26.23 -17.43
N ASN A 725 -12.52 26.28 -18.55
CA ASN A 725 -11.59 25.21 -18.95
C ASN A 725 -10.45 24.98 -17.95
N VAL A 726 -9.96 26.06 -17.32
CA VAL A 726 -9.02 26.05 -16.20
C VAL A 726 -9.75 26.62 -14.99
N PHE A 727 -9.96 25.80 -13.97
CA PHE A 727 -10.82 26.17 -12.85
C PHE A 727 -10.35 25.61 -11.51
N SER A 728 -10.97 26.13 -10.46
CA SER A 728 -10.85 25.72 -9.07
C SER A 728 -12.24 25.60 -8.44
N ARG A 729 -12.37 24.91 -7.30
CA ARG A 729 -13.64 24.73 -6.55
C ARG A 729 -13.41 24.92 -5.05
N ASN A 730 -14.48 24.88 -4.26
CA ASN A 730 -14.43 24.82 -2.79
C ASN A 730 -13.75 26.02 -2.09
N GLY A 731 -13.54 27.14 -2.80
CA GLY A 731 -12.84 28.30 -2.25
C GLY A 731 -11.32 28.23 -2.38
N ASP A 732 -10.79 27.18 -3.00
CA ASP A 732 -9.38 26.99 -3.30
C ASP A 732 -8.89 28.09 -4.24
N SER A 733 -7.71 28.65 -3.97
CA SER A 733 -7.17 29.81 -4.71
C SER A 733 -5.78 29.53 -5.28
N PRO A 734 -5.66 28.64 -6.28
CA PRO A 734 -4.38 28.23 -6.83
C PRO A 734 -3.72 29.26 -7.74
N ASP A 735 -2.41 29.10 -7.96
CA ASP A 735 -1.59 29.99 -8.78
C ASP A 735 -1.25 29.34 -10.13
N ALA A 736 -1.58 30.01 -11.24
CA ALA A 736 -1.31 29.48 -12.58
C ALA A 736 -0.81 30.54 -13.58
N TYR A 737 0.23 30.23 -14.33
CA TYR A 737 0.50 30.94 -15.59
C TYR A 737 -0.32 30.31 -16.71
N VAL A 738 -1.39 31.00 -17.16
CA VAL A 738 -2.28 30.53 -18.23
C VAL A 738 -2.05 31.34 -19.49
N HIS A 739 -1.58 30.72 -20.57
CA HIS A 739 -1.21 31.45 -21.79
C HIS A 739 -1.39 30.64 -23.07
N ASP A 740 -1.87 31.29 -24.14
CA ASP A 740 -2.02 30.68 -25.47
C ASP A 740 -2.84 29.39 -25.45
N ASN A 741 -3.87 29.26 -24.60
CA ASN A 741 -4.79 28.12 -24.67
C ASN A 741 -5.95 28.46 -25.62
N ASP A 742 -6.40 27.49 -26.41
CA ASP A 742 -7.49 27.64 -27.38
C ASP A 742 -8.74 26.86 -26.95
N THR A 743 -9.92 27.33 -27.36
CA THR A 743 -11.18 26.62 -27.16
C THR A 743 -12.16 26.87 -28.32
N ASP A 744 -12.92 25.85 -28.70
CA ASP A 744 -13.93 25.93 -29.76
C ASP A 744 -15.35 26.25 -29.26
N SER A 745 -15.45 26.75 -28.03
CA SER A 745 -16.70 27.09 -27.34
C SER A 745 -16.69 28.52 -26.80
N ASP A 746 -17.86 28.99 -26.33
CA ASP A 746 -17.98 30.28 -25.61
C ASP A 746 -17.65 30.15 -24.11
N VAL A 747 -17.21 28.98 -23.64
CA VAL A 747 -16.81 28.73 -22.24
C VAL A 747 -15.60 29.59 -21.89
N ALA A 748 -15.60 30.17 -20.70
CA ALA A 748 -14.47 30.97 -20.24
C ALA A 748 -13.22 30.11 -20.11
N MET A 749 -12.05 30.67 -20.45
CA MET A 749 -10.81 29.90 -20.35
C MET A 749 -10.38 29.69 -18.89
N VAL A 750 -10.54 30.70 -18.03
CA VAL A 750 -10.05 30.68 -16.64
C VAL A 750 -11.15 31.12 -15.69
N HIS A 751 -11.33 30.39 -14.60
CA HIS A 751 -12.21 30.75 -13.49
C HIS A 751 -11.62 31.88 -12.63
N ASP A 752 -12.47 32.69 -11.99
CA ASP A 752 -12.03 33.86 -11.19
C ASP A 752 -11.22 33.48 -9.93
N ASP A 753 -11.38 32.25 -9.43
CA ASP A 753 -10.65 31.73 -8.26
C ASP A 753 -9.20 31.33 -8.58
N VAL A 754 -8.83 31.20 -9.86
CA VAL A 754 -7.46 30.90 -10.28
C VAL A 754 -6.66 32.20 -10.37
N THR A 755 -5.65 32.33 -9.52
CA THR A 755 -4.74 33.48 -9.54
C THR A 755 -3.80 33.37 -10.75
N GLN A 756 -4.03 34.22 -11.74
CA GLN A 756 -3.19 34.24 -12.95
C GLN A 756 -1.87 34.96 -12.72
N LEU A 757 -0.77 34.25 -12.93
CA LEU A 757 0.60 34.75 -12.82
C LEU A 757 1.08 35.44 -14.11
N GLU A 758 1.97 36.43 -13.98
CA GLU A 758 2.56 37.15 -15.13
C GLU A 758 3.68 36.35 -15.83
N ASP A 759 4.39 35.50 -15.09
CA ASP A 759 5.51 34.67 -15.55
C ASP A 759 5.28 33.21 -15.19
N ARG A 760 5.90 32.30 -15.94
CA ARG A 760 5.87 30.85 -15.66
C ARG A 760 6.52 30.55 -14.30
N PRO A 761 5.81 29.95 -13.34
CA PRO A 761 6.39 29.59 -12.05
C PRO A 761 7.35 28.38 -12.15
N LEU A 762 7.08 27.44 -13.05
CA LEU A 762 7.95 26.31 -13.37
C LEU A 762 7.93 25.98 -14.87
N TRP A 763 9.06 25.50 -15.40
CA TRP A 763 9.22 25.07 -16.80
C TRP A 763 10.45 24.16 -16.97
N PRO A 764 10.34 22.96 -17.58
CA PRO A 764 11.48 22.11 -17.91
C PRO A 764 12.51 22.80 -18.81
N GLU A 765 13.79 22.48 -18.63
CA GLU A 765 14.84 22.98 -19.51
C GLU A 765 14.74 22.33 -20.89
N GLY A 766 14.74 23.13 -21.96
CA GLY A 766 14.70 22.62 -23.34
C GLY A 766 13.31 22.42 -23.93
N LEU A 767 12.25 22.40 -23.12
CA LEU A 767 10.87 22.29 -23.60
C LEU A 767 10.44 23.54 -24.39
N GLU A 768 10.15 23.36 -25.68
CA GLU A 768 9.65 24.40 -26.58
C GLU A 768 8.16 24.15 -26.92
N PRO A 769 7.23 25.02 -26.50
CA PRO A 769 5.82 24.85 -26.84
C PRO A 769 5.55 25.21 -28.31
N ILE A 770 4.59 24.52 -28.92
CA ILE A 770 4.06 24.87 -30.24
C ILE A 770 2.86 25.84 -30.10
N PRO A 771 2.51 26.61 -31.14
CA PRO A 771 1.30 27.44 -31.11
C PRO A 771 0.04 26.59 -30.92
N SER A 772 -0.90 27.07 -30.11
CA SER A 772 -2.18 26.36 -29.84
C SER A 772 -2.97 26.00 -31.10
N ASP A 773 -2.99 26.87 -32.11
CA ASP A 773 -3.63 26.63 -33.40
C ASP A 773 -3.12 25.36 -34.13
N ASP A 774 -1.88 24.92 -33.84
CA ASP A 774 -1.26 23.75 -34.45
C ASP A 774 -1.45 22.46 -33.62
N VAL A 775 -1.89 22.57 -32.35
CA VAL A 775 -1.89 21.47 -31.37
C VAL A 775 -2.83 20.34 -31.76
N LEU A 776 -4.03 20.66 -32.23
CA LEU A 776 -5.01 19.62 -32.58
C LEU A 776 -4.45 18.67 -33.65
N GLU A 777 -4.00 19.19 -34.79
CA GLU A 777 -3.47 18.34 -35.87
C GLU A 777 -2.14 17.70 -35.50
N HIS A 778 -1.30 18.39 -34.71
CA HIS A 778 -0.08 17.80 -34.17
C HIS A 778 -0.38 16.56 -33.32
N ASN A 779 -1.21 16.68 -32.29
CA ASN A 779 -1.45 15.58 -31.35
C ASN A 779 -2.21 14.44 -32.02
N LEU A 780 -3.21 14.70 -32.88
CA LEU A 780 -3.90 13.64 -33.64
C LEU A 780 -2.93 12.82 -34.53
N GLY A 781 -1.87 13.46 -35.02
CA GLY A 781 -0.83 12.82 -35.83
C GLY A 781 0.27 12.12 -35.04
N ASN A 782 0.40 12.38 -33.73
CA ASN A 782 1.57 12.00 -32.94
C ASN A 782 1.25 11.30 -31.60
N ALA A 783 0.13 11.54 -30.94
CA ALA A 783 -0.12 10.93 -29.63
C ALA A 783 -0.56 9.45 -29.73
N GLY A 784 -0.27 8.66 -28.70
CA GLY A 784 -0.67 7.26 -28.52
C GLY A 784 0.42 6.24 -28.86
N ALA A 785 0.12 4.98 -28.55
CA ALA A 785 1.01 3.82 -28.67
C ALA A 785 1.81 3.76 -29.97
N ARG A 786 1.14 3.85 -31.12
CA ARG A 786 1.78 3.70 -32.44
C ARG A 786 1.11 4.62 -33.46
N PRO A 787 1.51 5.90 -33.55
CA PRO A 787 0.77 6.89 -34.34
C PRO A 787 0.73 6.64 -35.85
N ALA A 788 1.71 5.94 -36.41
CA ALA A 788 1.70 5.54 -37.82
C ALA A 788 1.11 4.15 -38.07
N ASP A 789 0.75 3.42 -37.01
CA ASP A 789 0.29 2.03 -37.00
C ASP A 789 -0.81 1.88 -35.94
N ARG A 790 -1.83 2.76 -36.04
CA ARG A 790 -2.94 2.82 -35.09
C ARG A 790 -3.83 1.59 -35.23
N THR A 791 -4.35 1.13 -34.10
CA THR A 791 -5.38 0.08 -34.11
C THR A 791 -6.74 0.69 -34.48
N PRO A 792 -7.75 -0.11 -34.89
CA PRO A 792 -9.08 0.41 -35.19
C PRO A 792 -9.71 1.22 -34.04
N TYR A 793 -9.33 0.91 -32.80
CA TYR A 793 -9.72 1.65 -31.61
C TYR A 793 -9.18 3.10 -31.62
N GLU A 794 -7.86 3.26 -31.75
CA GLU A 794 -7.22 4.58 -31.78
C GLU A 794 -7.61 5.38 -33.02
N GLU A 795 -7.78 4.73 -34.17
CA GLU A 795 -8.26 5.37 -35.39
C GLU A 795 -9.67 5.97 -35.20
N ARG A 796 -10.57 5.21 -34.55
CA ARG A 796 -11.91 5.69 -34.22
C ARG A 796 -11.86 6.93 -33.31
N LEU A 797 -11.06 6.89 -32.24
CA LEU A 797 -10.90 8.03 -31.32
C LEU A 797 -10.41 9.28 -32.05
N VAL A 798 -9.33 9.14 -32.83
CA VAL A 798 -8.76 10.25 -33.61
C VAL A 798 -9.77 10.81 -34.60
N GLN A 799 -10.56 9.95 -35.24
CA GLN A 799 -11.62 10.38 -36.16
C GLN A 799 -12.73 11.13 -35.42
N GLN A 800 -13.20 10.61 -34.27
CA GLN A 800 -14.23 11.27 -33.45
C GLN A 800 -13.79 12.66 -33.00
N ILE A 801 -12.56 12.82 -32.53
CA ILE A 801 -12.02 14.14 -32.16
C ILE A 801 -12.00 15.08 -33.37
N ARG A 802 -11.51 14.61 -34.53
CA ARG A 802 -11.43 15.41 -35.76
C ARG A 802 -12.81 15.84 -36.25
N GLU A 803 -13.81 14.97 -36.17
CA GLU A 803 -15.16 15.20 -36.66
C GLU A 803 -16.08 15.87 -35.61
N ARG A 804 -15.58 16.07 -34.38
CA ARG A 804 -16.35 16.57 -33.23
C ARG A 804 -17.54 15.67 -32.88
N GLU A 805 -17.33 14.36 -32.98
CA GLU A 805 -18.32 13.30 -32.70
C GLU A 805 -17.91 12.43 -31.49
N GLY A 806 -18.69 11.39 -31.19
CA GLY A 806 -18.49 10.50 -30.05
C GLY A 806 -19.21 10.99 -28.78
N ASP A 807 -19.35 10.10 -27.81
CA ASP A 807 -19.99 10.33 -26.52
C ASP A 807 -19.32 9.45 -25.46
N TRP A 808 -19.69 9.61 -24.18
CA TRP A 808 -19.25 8.69 -23.14
C TRP A 808 -19.87 7.31 -23.32
N ILE A 809 -19.17 6.30 -22.81
CA ILE A 809 -19.57 4.90 -22.83
C ILE A 809 -19.57 4.34 -21.41
N ASP A 810 -20.45 3.39 -21.12
CA ASP A 810 -20.60 2.79 -19.79
C ASP A 810 -19.81 1.47 -19.69
N SER A 811 -19.51 0.85 -20.84
CA SER A 811 -18.68 -0.34 -20.94
C SER A 811 -17.87 -0.35 -22.24
N GLN A 812 -16.66 -0.92 -22.18
CA GLN A 812 -15.84 -1.19 -23.37
C GLN A 812 -16.58 -2.03 -24.42
N THR A 813 -17.60 -2.79 -24.03
CA THR A 813 -18.42 -3.60 -24.94
C THR A 813 -19.20 -2.77 -25.97
N GLU A 814 -19.50 -1.51 -25.68
CA GLU A 814 -20.19 -0.60 -26.60
C GLU A 814 -19.35 -0.20 -27.81
N VAL A 815 -18.03 -0.31 -27.68
CA VAL A 815 -17.05 0.04 -28.73
C VAL A 815 -16.28 -1.17 -29.26
N GLY A 816 -16.77 -2.38 -28.98
CA GLY A 816 -16.24 -3.63 -29.53
C GLY A 816 -15.61 -4.59 -28.51
N GLY A 817 -15.47 -4.18 -27.24
CA GLY A 817 -14.88 -4.98 -26.18
C GLY A 817 -13.35 -4.97 -26.18
N TYR A 818 -12.75 -5.79 -25.30
CA TYR A 818 -11.30 -5.97 -25.27
C TYR A 818 -10.78 -6.45 -26.63
N PRO A 819 -9.62 -5.91 -27.07
CA PRO A 819 -9.05 -6.32 -28.34
C PRO A 819 -8.67 -7.80 -28.36
N ASP A 820 -8.69 -8.40 -29.54
CA ASP A 820 -8.10 -9.70 -29.85
C ASP A 820 -7.03 -9.46 -30.94
N TYR A 821 -5.88 -8.94 -30.52
CA TYR A 821 -4.81 -8.57 -31.44
C TYR A 821 -4.03 -9.79 -31.92
N GLU A 822 -3.71 -9.80 -33.22
CA GLU A 822 -2.91 -10.87 -33.81
C GLU A 822 -1.53 -10.95 -33.13
N VAL A 823 -1.17 -12.16 -32.72
CA VAL A 823 0.15 -12.49 -32.19
C VAL A 823 1.10 -12.69 -33.36
N ASN A 824 1.95 -11.70 -33.60
CA ASN A 824 3.04 -11.74 -34.57
C ASN A 824 4.36 -11.79 -33.83
N THR A 825 5.35 -12.49 -34.39
CA THR A 825 6.69 -12.57 -33.79
C THR A 825 7.78 -12.14 -34.77
N HIS A 826 8.87 -11.61 -34.22
CA HIS A 826 10.11 -11.32 -34.94
C HIS A 826 11.32 -11.51 -34.03
N THR A 827 12.49 -11.73 -34.61
CA THR A 827 13.73 -11.77 -33.83
C THR A 827 14.36 -10.39 -33.74
N LEU A 828 14.65 -9.94 -32.53
CA LEU A 828 15.35 -8.71 -32.23
C LEU A 828 16.86 -8.95 -32.17
N ASN A 829 17.60 -8.09 -32.85
CA ASN A 829 19.05 -7.97 -32.68
C ASN A 829 19.31 -6.66 -31.94
N VAL A 830 19.20 -6.69 -30.61
CA VAL A 830 19.56 -5.54 -29.77
C VAL A 830 21.07 -5.34 -29.86
N PRO A 831 21.56 -4.15 -30.26
CA PRO A 831 22.98 -3.95 -30.46
C PRO A 831 23.73 -3.88 -29.14
N ASN A 832 24.94 -4.45 -29.11
CA ASN A 832 25.90 -4.31 -28.01
C ASN A 832 26.61 -2.94 -28.11
N GLY A 833 25.91 -1.86 -28.41
CA GLY A 833 26.52 -0.57 -28.76
C GLY A 833 25.54 0.42 -29.37
N GLY A 834 25.41 1.60 -28.76
CA GLY A 834 24.47 2.63 -29.18
C GLY A 834 23.00 2.23 -28.93
N THR A 835 22.72 1.58 -27.81
CA THR A 835 21.39 1.05 -27.42
C THR A 835 20.34 2.14 -27.39
N ARG A 836 20.61 3.25 -26.71
CA ARG A 836 19.71 4.42 -26.67
C ARG A 836 19.37 4.91 -28.08
N ALA A 837 20.38 5.07 -28.95
CA ALA A 837 20.15 5.47 -30.34
C ALA A 837 19.36 4.43 -31.15
N TRP A 838 19.50 3.14 -30.83
CA TRP A 838 18.70 2.08 -31.44
C TRP A 838 17.24 2.14 -30.99
N LEU A 839 16.96 2.31 -29.71
CA LEU A 839 15.60 2.51 -29.18
C LEU A 839 14.93 3.72 -29.83
N ARG A 840 15.62 4.87 -29.88
CA ARG A 840 15.11 6.08 -30.56
C ARG A 840 14.79 5.85 -32.04
N ARG A 841 15.59 5.05 -32.75
CA ARG A 841 15.27 4.64 -34.14
C ARG A 841 14.04 3.73 -34.21
N ARG A 842 13.79 2.89 -33.21
CA ARG A 842 12.58 2.05 -33.11
C ARG A 842 11.35 2.92 -32.84
N SER A 843 11.42 3.86 -31.90
CA SER A 843 10.34 4.83 -31.62
C SER A 843 9.99 5.60 -32.91
N ARG A 844 11.02 6.14 -33.58
CA ARG A 844 10.84 6.84 -34.86
C ARG A 844 10.16 5.99 -35.94
N GLN A 845 10.41 4.67 -36.00
CA GLN A 845 9.78 3.77 -36.97
C GLN A 845 8.26 3.66 -36.74
N VAL A 846 7.83 3.55 -35.49
CA VAL A 846 6.40 3.41 -35.14
C VAL A 846 5.64 4.75 -35.17
N GLU A 847 6.37 5.87 -35.13
CA GLU A 847 5.81 7.22 -35.25
C GLU A 847 5.57 7.69 -36.70
N VAL A 848 6.47 7.32 -37.63
CA VAL A 848 6.40 7.76 -39.06
C VAL A 848 5.94 6.68 -40.03
N GLY A 849 5.97 5.42 -39.61
CA GLY A 849 5.66 4.26 -40.45
C GLY A 849 6.84 3.83 -41.32
N ASN A 850 6.75 2.62 -41.89
CA ASN A 850 7.75 2.10 -42.83
C ASN A 850 7.57 2.77 -44.20
N GLY A 851 8.27 3.87 -44.44
CA GLY A 851 8.40 4.51 -45.76
C GLY A 851 9.23 3.71 -46.76
#